data_AF-A0A2N6FH19-F1
#
_entry.id   AF-A0A2N6FH19-F1
#
_cell.length_a   1.000
_cell.length_b   1.000
_cell.length_c   1.000
_cell.angle_alpha   90.00
_cell.angle_beta   90.00
_cell.angle_gamma   90.00
#
_symmetry.space_group_name_H-M   'P 1'
#
loop_
_entity.id
_entity.type
_entity.pdbx_description
1 polymer ?
#
loop_
_entity_poly.entity_id
_entity_poly.type
_entity_poly.pdbx_seq_one_letter_code
_entity_poly.pdbx_strand_id
1 'polypeptide(L)'
;MPHDSLEQFTRQIANWVKELLEHGRYPFRKVAVSPPVVTSSGQVRPDLVLWINRPSCMAGGVLFFPKNAIETDLTVYAETAQSLGLSFFAVWNTRAIEIRQALPPFQSLENLPVTDTTSAQGFRNVLGTLLDKLKPLSVTGAIPPSELSAWHLVNLCLLTMENAQPAILESMRRHREEASLPLPEDRSENRCWHTLFHLLALASYDLLPETVHAERLDRAMEIATEALPRHLRESCQCLDPAPLPETAKVAFHHLFRRLTQIGWHKDRPRMLSTLECLLDISGDGLSSPLEITDAVHPLLCNPRHFDYPGTCSLLASSARLPGLVLQRELCNLPPATNMATNPFRLPYNCNGTFDIICGHLNENQFTPQATVEEPLVHLRVSWPNRRFRPPRQTPPWMFGLLHLLGLASHQATITLDTPGDWPRSQAGQFLLELLWSEFNVPRIVLGEAAINLTLTKAIPEESVVTLQLPNELRQIEQLWFQDHPTTALSLALYLPTPIWTLLKQGDLDYLPTEALPTSLHDGLQRFWASSWGQLLFASSGIVEGKNRATSPMPAYSEQLPLPPIALLELLRGNEFDSLTGKQLHERVEAELAQWFAIQPPLTEASKVRSGRTKRLSKSDRQQLIDTVFIDGIPRFPEQYLFNHYRPELKTYSLSGPLHFQRRFFNQVELSTDDGHSLVAESDLMAHALLLASHVGLSEVHLPQDEVVLTDIVQRYIEDLEQLHEKLLDQCNRLFESAGQARSLAKSVWGQQELPPWETLTRNF
;
A
#
# COMPACT_ATOMS: atom_id res chain seq x y z
N MET A 1 5.25 -32.05 -19.65
CA MET A 1 3.85 -31.54 -19.68
C MET A 1 3.92 -30.05 -19.96
N PRO A 2 3.17 -29.48 -20.93
CA PRO A 2 3.06 -28.03 -21.04
C PRO A 2 2.45 -27.45 -19.75
N HIS A 3 2.85 -26.22 -19.38
CA HIS A 3 2.56 -25.62 -18.07
C HIS A 3 1.05 -25.62 -17.72
N ASP A 4 0.21 -25.31 -18.71
CA ASP A 4 -1.25 -25.25 -18.57
C ASP A 4 -1.89 -26.62 -18.25
N SER A 5 -1.31 -27.71 -18.75
CA SER A 5 -1.84 -29.07 -18.50
C SER A 5 -1.56 -29.55 -17.07
N LEU A 6 -0.44 -29.12 -16.47
CA LEU A 6 -0.11 -29.48 -15.09
C LEU A 6 -1.01 -28.74 -14.09
N GLU A 7 -1.26 -27.44 -14.31
CA GLU A 7 -2.17 -26.69 -13.44
C GLU A 7 -3.59 -27.25 -13.46
N GLN A 8 -4.09 -27.63 -14.64
CA GLN A 8 -5.40 -28.28 -14.77
C GLN A 8 -5.43 -29.63 -14.03
N PHE A 9 -4.37 -30.43 -14.17
CA PHE A 9 -4.23 -31.68 -13.44
C PHE A 9 -4.24 -31.47 -11.93
N THR A 10 -3.42 -30.55 -11.40
CA THR A 10 -3.38 -30.21 -9.97
C THR A 10 -4.75 -29.79 -9.44
N ARG A 11 -5.48 -28.94 -10.17
CA ARG A 11 -6.85 -28.53 -9.81
C ARG A 11 -7.81 -29.72 -9.81
N GLN A 12 -7.70 -30.62 -10.79
CA GLN A 12 -8.56 -31.79 -10.88
C GLN A 12 -8.32 -32.76 -9.72
N ILE A 13 -7.05 -33.02 -9.36
CA ILE A 13 -6.70 -33.82 -8.19
C ILE A 13 -7.24 -33.17 -6.92
N ALA A 14 -7.08 -31.86 -6.75
CA ALA A 14 -7.61 -31.15 -5.60
C ALA A 14 -9.15 -31.27 -5.47
N ASN A 15 -9.87 -31.23 -6.58
CA ASN A 15 -11.33 -31.43 -6.59
C ASN A 15 -11.70 -32.85 -6.16
N TRP A 16 -11.01 -33.88 -6.67
CA TRP A 16 -11.23 -35.25 -6.22
C TRP A 16 -10.87 -35.47 -4.75
N VAL A 17 -9.82 -34.81 -4.24
CA VAL A 17 -9.52 -34.81 -2.80
C VAL A 17 -10.71 -34.23 -2.03
N LYS A 18 -11.26 -33.08 -2.43
CA LYS A 18 -12.43 -32.49 -1.76
C LYS A 18 -13.62 -33.45 -1.71
N GLU A 19 -13.96 -34.06 -2.84
CA GLU A 19 -15.03 -35.08 -2.92
C GLU A 19 -14.77 -36.24 -1.94
N LEU A 20 -13.54 -36.74 -1.88
CA LEU A 20 -13.15 -37.84 -0.97
C LEU A 20 -13.15 -37.42 0.51
N LEU A 21 -12.83 -36.16 0.83
CA LEU A 21 -12.88 -35.66 2.20
C LEU A 21 -14.32 -35.47 2.71
N GLU A 22 -15.26 -35.13 1.83
CA GLU A 22 -16.68 -35.00 2.18
C GLU A 22 -17.33 -36.35 2.54
N HIS A 23 -16.92 -37.42 1.85
CA HIS A 23 -17.54 -38.75 1.98
C HIS A 23 -16.71 -39.75 2.80
N GLY A 24 -15.41 -39.48 2.96
CA GLY A 24 -14.45 -40.37 3.59
C GLY A 24 -14.13 -40.02 5.04
N ARG A 25 -13.66 -41.02 5.80
CA ARG A 25 -13.20 -40.83 7.19
C ARG A 25 -11.70 -40.53 7.23
N TYR A 26 -11.32 -39.34 6.76
CA TYR A 26 -9.94 -38.85 6.78
C TYR A 26 -9.74 -37.78 7.87
N PRO A 27 -8.52 -37.62 8.42
CA PRO A 27 -8.21 -36.56 9.38
C PRO A 27 -8.09 -35.17 8.73
N PHE A 28 -8.00 -35.11 7.40
CA PHE A 28 -7.86 -33.88 6.65
C PHE A 28 -9.22 -33.19 6.48
N ARG A 29 -9.27 -31.88 6.78
CA ARG A 29 -10.49 -31.06 6.67
C ARG A 29 -10.51 -30.18 5.42
N LYS A 30 -9.35 -29.89 4.84
CA LYS A 30 -9.23 -28.99 3.68
C LYS A 30 -8.02 -29.35 2.83
N VAL A 31 -8.14 -29.15 1.52
CA VAL A 31 -7.01 -29.16 0.58
C VAL A 31 -6.79 -27.74 0.05
N ALA A 32 -5.54 -27.30 0.01
CA ALA A 32 -5.13 -26.05 -0.62
C ALA A 32 -4.29 -26.34 -1.86
N VAL A 33 -4.51 -25.57 -2.93
CA VAL A 33 -3.78 -25.67 -4.20
C VAL A 33 -2.73 -24.57 -4.25
N SER A 34 -1.47 -24.94 -4.47
CA SER A 34 -0.35 -24.00 -4.60
C SER A 34 -0.29 -22.91 -3.52
N PRO A 35 -0.51 -23.22 -2.21
CA PRO A 35 -0.42 -22.20 -1.18
C PRO A 35 1.02 -21.69 -1.07
N PRO A 36 1.24 -20.39 -0.81
CA PRO A 36 2.57 -19.91 -0.49
C PRO A 36 3.05 -20.49 0.85
N VAL A 37 4.25 -21.03 0.88
CA VAL A 37 4.93 -21.53 2.08
C VAL A 37 6.33 -20.91 2.12
N VAL A 38 6.68 -20.29 3.24
CA VAL A 38 8.03 -19.74 3.44
C VAL A 38 8.95 -20.84 3.98
N THR A 39 10.11 -21.01 3.35
CA THR A 39 11.17 -21.95 3.75
C THR A 39 12.51 -21.23 3.90
N SER A 40 13.55 -21.94 4.34
CA SER A 40 14.94 -21.46 4.35
C SER A 40 15.44 -21.02 2.98
N SER A 41 14.90 -21.58 1.90
CA SER A 41 15.27 -21.23 0.52
C SER A 41 14.38 -20.14 -0.09
N GLY A 42 13.48 -19.54 0.69
CA GLY A 42 12.54 -18.51 0.24
C GLY A 42 11.11 -19.02 0.11
N GLN A 43 10.27 -18.31 -0.66
CA GLN A 43 8.87 -18.66 -0.81
C GLN A 43 8.68 -19.74 -1.87
N VAL A 44 8.11 -20.87 -1.47
CA VAL A 44 7.81 -22.03 -2.32
C VAL A 44 6.29 -22.23 -2.41
N ARG A 45 5.81 -22.79 -3.52
CA ARG A 45 4.39 -23.15 -3.71
C ARG A 45 4.27 -24.66 -3.95
N PRO A 46 4.11 -25.49 -2.90
CA PRO A 46 3.80 -26.91 -3.08
C PRO A 46 2.51 -27.09 -3.85
N ASP A 47 2.39 -28.12 -4.70
CA ASP A 47 1.21 -28.28 -5.54
C ASP A 47 -0.07 -28.47 -4.73
N LEU A 48 -0.03 -29.30 -3.69
CA LEU A 48 -1.14 -29.53 -2.78
C LEU A 48 -0.68 -29.60 -1.32
N VAL A 49 -1.48 -29.01 -0.42
CA VAL A 49 -1.34 -29.20 1.03
C VAL A 49 -2.66 -29.70 1.60
N LEU A 50 -2.59 -30.81 2.34
CA LEU A 50 -3.71 -31.40 3.07
C LEU A 50 -3.68 -30.91 4.52
N TRP A 51 -4.68 -30.15 4.92
CA TRP A 51 -4.77 -29.54 6.24
C TRP A 51 -5.62 -30.37 7.18
N ILE A 52 -5.09 -30.70 8.36
CA ILE A 52 -5.88 -31.17 9.51
C ILE A 52 -6.57 -29.96 10.16
N ASN A 53 -5.79 -28.90 10.41
CA ASN A 53 -6.29 -27.64 10.94
C ASN A 53 -5.44 -26.48 10.41
N ARG A 54 -5.92 -25.82 9.34
CA ARG A 54 -5.21 -24.72 8.67
C ARG A 54 -4.95 -23.52 9.60
N PRO A 55 -5.93 -23.02 10.39
CA PRO A 55 -5.67 -21.94 11.36
C PRO A 55 -4.53 -22.22 12.35
N SER A 56 -4.24 -23.49 12.66
CA SER A 56 -3.12 -23.89 13.55
C SER A 56 -1.87 -24.35 12.80
N CYS A 57 -1.79 -24.08 11.49
CA CYS A 57 -0.73 -24.56 10.59
C CYS A 57 -0.50 -26.09 10.67
N MET A 58 -1.50 -26.87 11.05
CA MET A 58 -1.38 -28.34 11.13
C MET A 58 -1.69 -28.95 9.76
N ALA A 59 -0.65 -29.17 8.97
CA ALA A 59 -0.72 -30.01 7.79
C ALA A 59 -0.72 -31.49 8.20
N GLY A 60 -1.35 -32.33 7.38
CA GLY A 60 -1.30 -33.79 7.48
C GLY A 60 -0.67 -34.44 6.25
N GLY A 61 -0.33 -33.66 5.22
CA GLY A 61 0.38 -34.12 4.04
C GLY A 61 0.67 -32.96 3.08
N VAL A 62 1.76 -33.09 2.31
CA VAL A 62 2.15 -32.17 1.24
C VAL A 62 2.50 -32.99 0.00
N LEU A 63 2.07 -32.49 -1.16
CA LEU A 63 2.21 -33.18 -2.46
C LEU A 63 2.92 -32.31 -3.49
N PHE A 64 3.81 -32.94 -4.25
CA PHE A 64 4.53 -32.34 -5.37
C PHE A 64 4.35 -33.14 -6.65
N PHE A 65 4.18 -32.43 -7.77
CA PHE A 65 4.13 -32.96 -9.13
C PHE A 65 5.37 -32.48 -9.89
N PRO A 66 6.49 -33.23 -9.86
CA PRO A 66 7.76 -32.77 -10.41
C PRO A 66 7.68 -32.59 -11.93
N LYS A 67 8.21 -31.46 -12.40
CA LYS A 67 8.33 -31.16 -13.85
C LYS A 67 9.55 -31.85 -14.47
N ASN A 68 10.61 -32.03 -13.68
CA ASN A 68 11.90 -32.63 -14.05
C ASN A 68 12.17 -33.90 -13.24
N ALA A 69 13.37 -34.49 -13.34
CA ALA A 69 13.76 -35.65 -12.53
C ALA A 69 13.66 -35.34 -11.02
N ILE A 70 13.23 -36.33 -10.23
CA ILE A 70 12.89 -36.16 -8.80
C ILE A 70 14.06 -35.62 -7.97
N GLU A 71 15.30 -35.96 -8.32
CA GLU A 71 16.49 -35.70 -7.50
C GLU A 71 16.89 -34.22 -7.42
N THR A 72 16.52 -33.38 -8.40
CA THR A 72 16.96 -31.98 -8.43
C THR A 72 16.28 -31.09 -7.38
N ASP A 73 15.11 -31.48 -6.87
CA ASP A 73 14.27 -30.61 -6.02
C ASP A 73 14.00 -31.18 -4.61
N LEU A 74 14.57 -32.35 -4.26
CA LEU A 74 14.25 -33.05 -3.00
C LEU A 74 14.48 -32.18 -1.75
N THR A 75 15.54 -31.38 -1.74
CA THR A 75 15.84 -30.46 -0.62
C THR A 75 14.72 -29.44 -0.44
N VAL A 76 14.25 -28.83 -1.51
CA VAL A 76 13.15 -27.84 -1.47
C VAL A 76 11.85 -28.49 -0.98
N TYR A 77 11.56 -29.72 -1.42
CA TYR A 77 10.37 -30.47 -0.98
C TYR A 77 10.44 -30.82 0.51
N ALA A 78 11.61 -31.26 0.98
CA ALA A 78 11.88 -31.56 2.37
C ALA A 78 11.75 -30.31 3.26
N GLU A 79 12.38 -29.20 2.87
CA GLU A 79 12.27 -27.92 3.59
C GLU A 79 10.81 -27.45 3.67
N THR A 80 10.06 -27.56 2.58
CA THR A 80 8.63 -27.21 2.55
C THR A 80 7.82 -28.07 3.52
N ALA A 81 8.08 -29.37 3.57
CA ALA A 81 7.43 -30.28 4.50
C ALA A 81 7.74 -29.93 5.96
N GLN A 82 9.01 -29.66 6.27
CA GLN A 82 9.43 -29.25 7.61
C GLN A 82 8.79 -27.92 8.02
N SER A 83 8.71 -26.93 7.11
CA SER A 83 7.97 -25.68 7.32
C SER A 83 6.47 -25.90 7.57
N LEU A 84 5.90 -27.02 7.12
CA LEU A 84 4.52 -27.40 7.41
C LEU A 84 4.37 -28.31 8.65
N GLY A 85 5.46 -28.56 9.39
CA GLY A 85 5.47 -29.41 10.57
C GLY A 85 5.42 -30.91 10.27
N LEU A 86 5.82 -31.31 9.05
CA LEU A 86 5.82 -32.70 8.58
C LEU A 86 7.24 -33.24 8.45
N SER A 87 7.45 -34.46 8.92
CA SER A 87 8.70 -35.22 8.74
C SER A 87 8.72 -36.03 7.43
N PHE A 88 7.74 -35.81 6.54
CA PHE A 88 7.62 -36.50 5.27
C PHE A 88 6.94 -35.62 4.21
N PHE A 89 7.15 -35.97 2.94
CA PHE A 89 6.44 -35.41 1.80
C PHE A 89 6.13 -36.50 0.78
N ALA A 90 5.19 -36.25 -0.13
CA ALA A 90 4.87 -37.16 -1.20
C ALA A 90 5.10 -36.53 -2.58
N VAL A 91 5.71 -37.30 -3.47
CA VAL A 91 6.03 -36.92 -4.84
C VAL A 91 5.24 -37.83 -5.77
N TRP A 92 4.34 -37.24 -6.56
CA TRP A 92 3.55 -37.98 -7.54
C TRP A 92 4.15 -37.79 -8.92
N ASN A 93 4.84 -38.82 -9.41
CA ASN A 93 5.39 -38.87 -10.76
C ASN A 93 4.50 -39.67 -11.73
N THR A 94 4.88 -39.76 -13.00
CA THR A 94 4.06 -40.44 -14.02
C THR A 94 3.91 -41.95 -13.83
N ARG A 95 4.76 -42.60 -13.04
CA ARG A 95 4.82 -44.06 -12.85
C ARG A 95 4.48 -44.50 -11.42
N ALA A 96 4.75 -43.65 -10.44
CA ALA A 96 4.68 -43.97 -9.02
C ALA A 96 4.39 -42.73 -8.18
N ILE A 97 3.88 -42.96 -6.97
CA ILE A 97 3.83 -41.98 -5.89
C ILE A 97 4.79 -42.45 -4.81
N GLU A 98 5.79 -41.65 -4.52
CA GLU A 98 6.77 -41.92 -3.48
C GLU A 98 6.50 -41.04 -2.27
N ILE A 99 6.35 -41.65 -1.10
CA ILE A 99 6.34 -40.93 0.17
C ILE A 99 7.74 -41.04 0.74
N ARG A 100 8.38 -39.90 1.00
CA ARG A 100 9.78 -39.83 1.45
C ARG A 100 9.89 -39.11 2.79
N GLN A 101 10.90 -39.45 3.58
CA GLN A 101 11.28 -38.69 4.76
C GLN A 101 11.79 -37.29 4.38
N ALA A 102 11.46 -36.29 5.18
CA ALA A 102 11.91 -34.91 5.02
C ALA A 102 13.29 -34.65 5.67
N LEU A 103 13.95 -35.67 6.20
CA LEU A 103 15.32 -35.59 6.70
C LEU A 103 16.27 -36.35 5.75
N PRO A 104 17.48 -35.82 5.46
CA PRO A 104 18.49 -36.56 4.72
C PRO A 104 18.78 -37.91 5.39
N PRO A 105 18.90 -39.02 4.64
CA PRO A 105 19.08 -39.10 3.18
C PRO A 105 17.78 -39.24 2.36
N PHE A 106 16.64 -38.71 2.84
CA PHE A 106 15.35 -38.70 2.13
C PHE A 106 14.83 -40.08 1.71
N GLN A 107 14.91 -41.03 2.64
CA GLN A 107 14.53 -42.42 2.40
C GLN A 107 13.06 -42.55 2.00
N SER A 108 12.78 -43.44 1.05
CA SER A 108 11.40 -43.80 0.67
C SER A 108 10.74 -44.57 1.81
N LEU A 109 9.64 -44.04 2.33
CA LEU A 109 8.78 -44.68 3.31
C LEU A 109 7.80 -45.64 2.63
N GLU A 110 7.22 -45.21 1.51
CA GLU A 110 6.22 -45.94 0.74
C GLU A 110 6.42 -45.64 -0.75
N ASN A 111 6.09 -46.62 -1.61
CA ASN A 111 6.10 -46.46 -3.05
C ASN A 111 4.82 -47.10 -3.62
N LEU A 112 3.94 -46.27 -4.17
CA LEU A 112 2.65 -46.67 -4.72
C LEU A 112 2.74 -46.66 -6.25
N PRO A 113 2.57 -47.80 -6.94
CA PRO A 113 2.56 -47.81 -8.39
C PRO A 113 1.30 -47.10 -8.90
N VAL A 114 1.46 -46.21 -9.88
CA VAL A 114 0.32 -45.58 -10.55
C VAL A 114 -0.16 -46.53 -11.65
N THR A 115 -1.05 -47.44 -11.29
CA THR A 115 -1.66 -48.40 -12.23
C THR A 115 -2.94 -47.82 -12.83
N ASP A 116 -3.08 -47.95 -14.16
CA ASP A 116 -4.26 -47.52 -14.94
C ASP A 116 -4.45 -45.99 -15.09
N THR A 117 -3.43 -45.29 -15.58
CA THR A 117 -3.46 -43.84 -15.88
C THR A 117 -4.26 -43.46 -17.12
N THR A 118 -4.93 -44.42 -17.76
CA THR A 118 -5.69 -44.16 -19.00
C THR A 118 -7.11 -43.66 -18.73
N SER A 119 -7.60 -43.79 -17.50
CA SER A 119 -8.94 -43.37 -17.08
C SER A 119 -8.90 -42.46 -15.85
N ALA A 120 -9.86 -41.54 -15.75
CA ALA A 120 -10.03 -40.68 -14.56
C ALA A 120 -10.31 -41.49 -13.29
N GLN A 121 -10.96 -42.65 -13.42
CA GLN A 121 -11.25 -43.53 -12.29
C GLN A 121 -9.97 -44.18 -11.72
N GLY A 122 -9.01 -44.54 -12.58
CA GLY A 122 -7.72 -45.05 -12.14
C GLY A 122 -6.97 -44.04 -11.27
N PHE A 123 -6.92 -42.76 -11.69
CA PHE A 123 -6.34 -41.69 -10.87
C PHE A 123 -7.08 -41.48 -9.54
N ARG A 124 -8.43 -41.54 -9.53
CA ARG A 124 -9.23 -41.45 -8.29
C ARG A 124 -8.91 -42.59 -7.32
N ASN A 125 -8.74 -43.82 -7.80
CA ASN A 125 -8.41 -44.98 -6.96
C ASN A 125 -7.00 -44.87 -6.36
N VAL A 126 -6.02 -44.45 -7.17
CA VAL A 126 -4.65 -44.20 -6.70
C VAL A 126 -4.63 -43.08 -5.65
N LEU A 127 -5.39 -42.01 -5.88
CA LEU A 127 -5.53 -40.92 -4.91
C LEU A 127 -6.15 -41.39 -3.58
N GLY A 128 -7.19 -42.23 -3.63
CA GLY A 128 -7.78 -42.84 -2.43
C GLY A 128 -6.75 -43.64 -1.64
N THR A 129 -5.97 -44.48 -2.34
CA THR A 129 -4.89 -45.26 -1.74
C THR A 129 -3.83 -44.38 -1.09
N LEU A 130 -3.44 -43.28 -1.75
CA LEU A 130 -2.52 -42.30 -1.18
C LEU A 130 -3.09 -41.68 0.09
N LEU A 131 -4.36 -41.24 0.10
CA LEU A 131 -4.98 -40.65 1.29
C LEU A 131 -5.05 -41.64 2.46
N ASP A 132 -5.31 -42.91 2.18
CA ASP A 132 -5.29 -43.98 3.20
C ASP A 132 -3.88 -44.19 3.79
N LYS A 133 -2.82 -44.05 2.98
CA LYS A 133 -1.43 -44.09 3.45
C LYS A 133 -1.02 -42.85 4.23
N LEU A 134 -1.51 -41.67 3.82
CA LEU A 134 -1.24 -40.41 4.50
C LEU A 134 -1.97 -40.32 5.84
N LYS A 135 -3.10 -41.01 6.02
CA LYS A 135 -3.88 -40.99 7.26
C LYS A 135 -3.07 -41.35 8.52
N PRO A 136 -2.39 -42.51 8.62
CA PRO A 136 -1.54 -42.80 9.78
C PRO A 136 -0.33 -41.87 9.87
N LEU A 137 0.28 -41.52 8.73
CA LEU A 137 1.43 -40.61 8.67
C LEU A 137 1.11 -39.20 9.15
N SER A 138 -0.13 -38.74 9.00
CA SER A 138 -0.57 -37.45 9.50
C SER A 138 -0.47 -37.30 11.03
N VAL A 139 -0.36 -38.43 11.74
CA VAL A 139 -0.13 -38.48 13.19
C VAL A 139 1.30 -38.84 13.51
N THR A 140 1.84 -39.91 12.91
CA THR A 140 3.21 -40.40 13.24
C THR A 140 4.31 -39.56 12.63
N GLY A 141 4.02 -38.86 11.53
CA GLY A 141 4.93 -38.00 10.81
C GLY A 141 4.84 -36.53 11.21
N ALA A 142 4.00 -36.16 12.17
CA ALA A 142 3.95 -34.80 12.71
C ALA A 142 5.21 -34.53 13.56
N ILE A 143 5.89 -33.42 13.30
CA ILE A 143 7.08 -33.02 14.06
C ILE A 143 6.64 -32.58 15.47
N PRO A 144 7.29 -33.05 16.54
CA PRO A 144 6.93 -32.67 17.90
C PRO A 144 7.21 -31.19 18.16
N PRO A 145 6.48 -30.53 19.08
CA PRO A 145 6.61 -29.08 19.31
C PRO A 145 8.01 -28.57 19.61
N SER A 146 8.85 -29.37 20.28
CA SER A 146 10.24 -29.04 20.60
C SER A 146 11.16 -29.01 19.38
N GLU A 147 10.78 -29.67 18.28
CA GLU A 147 11.59 -29.83 17.07
C GLU A 147 11.02 -29.04 15.88
N LEU A 148 9.89 -28.35 16.07
CA LEU A 148 9.34 -27.47 15.02
C LEU A 148 10.33 -26.35 14.68
N SER A 149 10.56 -26.18 13.38
CA SER A 149 11.47 -25.16 12.85
C SER A 149 10.92 -23.74 13.05
N ALA A 150 11.82 -22.74 12.99
CA ALA A 150 11.42 -21.34 12.98
C ALA A 150 10.49 -21.02 11.80
N TRP A 151 10.71 -21.64 10.64
CA TRP A 151 9.90 -21.48 9.43
C TRP A 151 8.46 -21.98 9.60
N HIS A 152 8.24 -23.02 10.40
CA HIS A 152 6.89 -23.44 10.74
C HIS A 152 6.12 -22.35 11.50
N LEU A 153 6.78 -21.70 12.45
CA LEU A 153 6.20 -20.63 13.24
C LEU A 153 5.97 -19.37 12.41
N VAL A 154 6.85 -19.07 11.45
CA VAL A 154 6.65 -18.01 10.45
C VAL A 154 5.36 -18.29 9.67
N ASN A 155 5.21 -19.48 9.06
CA ASN A 155 4.01 -19.82 8.30
C ASN A 155 2.74 -19.81 9.17
N LEU A 156 2.83 -20.22 10.43
CA LEU A 156 1.73 -20.08 11.39
C LEU A 156 1.31 -18.61 11.55
N CYS A 157 2.25 -17.69 11.75
CA CYS A 157 1.97 -16.26 11.87
C CYS A 157 1.41 -15.67 10.57
N LEU A 158 1.99 -16.01 9.41
CA LEU A 158 1.53 -15.52 8.11
C LEU A 158 0.10 -16.00 7.79
N LEU A 159 -0.22 -17.26 8.09
CA LEU A 159 -1.59 -17.80 7.94
C LEU A 159 -2.58 -17.08 8.87
N THR A 160 -2.17 -16.73 10.09
CA THR A 160 -3.01 -15.92 10.99
C THR A 160 -3.30 -14.55 10.37
N MET A 161 -2.29 -13.88 9.82
CA MET A 161 -2.48 -12.59 9.15
C MET A 161 -3.38 -12.70 7.92
N GLU A 162 -3.20 -13.73 7.08
CA GLU A 162 -4.05 -14.00 5.91
C GLU A 162 -5.54 -14.14 6.31
N ASN A 163 -5.82 -14.76 7.46
CA ASN A 163 -7.19 -14.93 7.95
C ASN A 163 -7.75 -13.65 8.63
N ALA A 164 -6.89 -12.81 9.24
CA ALA A 164 -7.31 -11.63 9.99
C ALA A 164 -7.45 -10.37 9.11
N GLN A 165 -6.57 -10.19 8.11
CA GLN A 165 -6.47 -8.98 7.30
C GLN A 165 -7.78 -8.60 6.58
N PRO A 166 -8.54 -9.52 5.96
CA PRO A 166 -9.76 -9.14 5.25
C PRO A 166 -10.80 -8.46 6.15
N ALA A 167 -10.92 -8.92 7.39
CA ALA A 167 -11.87 -8.35 8.34
C ALA A 167 -11.40 -7.00 8.89
N ILE A 168 -10.09 -6.85 9.12
CA ILE A 168 -9.50 -5.57 9.53
C ILE A 168 -9.67 -4.54 8.41
N LEU A 169 -9.40 -4.93 7.16
CA LEU A 169 -9.62 -4.10 5.99
C LEU A 169 -11.08 -3.68 5.85
N GLU A 170 -12.02 -4.62 6.00
CA GLU A 170 -13.45 -4.31 5.98
C GLU A 170 -13.81 -3.31 7.08
N SER A 171 -13.41 -3.57 8.34
CA SER A 171 -13.66 -2.66 9.47
C SER A 171 -13.12 -1.25 9.22
N MET A 172 -11.89 -1.14 8.71
CA MET A 172 -11.29 0.17 8.38
C MET A 172 -11.99 0.88 7.22
N ARG A 173 -12.50 0.15 6.23
CA ARG A 173 -13.32 0.74 5.16
C ARG A 173 -14.64 1.30 5.69
N ARG A 174 -15.25 0.66 6.70
CA ARG A 174 -16.48 1.14 7.35
C ARG A 174 -16.26 2.40 8.19
N HIS A 175 -15.17 2.44 8.97
CA HIS A 175 -14.84 3.55 9.87
C HIS A 175 -14.00 4.65 9.20
N ARG A 176 -14.08 4.78 7.88
CA ARG A 176 -13.30 5.78 7.15
C ARG A 176 -13.83 7.18 7.46
N GLU A 177 -13.15 7.89 8.34
CA GLU A 177 -13.37 9.33 8.52
C GLU A 177 -13.06 10.10 7.22
N GLU A 178 -13.73 11.24 7.04
CA GLU A 178 -13.80 12.03 5.81
C GLU A 178 -12.44 12.56 5.27
N ALA A 179 -11.36 12.40 6.03
CA ALA A 179 -10.05 12.92 5.69
C ALA A 179 -9.27 12.01 4.72
N SER A 180 -8.43 12.65 3.92
CA SER A 180 -7.54 12.08 2.88
C SER A 180 -6.43 11.21 3.48
N LEU A 181 -6.82 10.14 4.15
CA LEU A 181 -5.95 9.16 4.78
C LEU A 181 -5.46 8.14 3.72
N PRO A 182 -4.29 7.50 3.96
CA PRO A 182 -3.75 6.43 3.13
C PRO A 182 -4.78 5.38 2.70
N LEU A 183 -4.50 4.69 1.60
CA LEU A 183 -5.32 3.59 1.12
C LEU A 183 -5.62 2.59 2.27
N PRO A 184 -6.89 2.15 2.43
CA PRO A 184 -7.28 1.24 3.51
C PRO A 184 -6.47 -0.07 3.54
N GLU A 185 -5.96 -0.53 2.39
CA GLU A 185 -5.11 -1.73 2.30
C GLU A 185 -3.84 -1.59 3.15
N ASP A 186 -3.03 -0.55 2.93
CA ASP A 186 -1.75 -0.34 3.63
C ASP A 186 -1.96 -0.20 5.15
N ARG A 187 -3.05 0.44 5.57
CA ARG A 187 -3.40 0.58 6.98
C ARG A 187 -3.83 -0.74 7.62
N SER A 188 -4.57 -1.56 6.87
CA SER A 188 -5.01 -2.87 7.35
C SER A 188 -3.83 -3.82 7.55
N GLU A 189 -2.87 -3.82 6.61
CA GLU A 189 -1.65 -4.60 6.70
C GLU A 189 -0.77 -4.13 7.87
N ASN A 190 -0.56 -2.82 7.99
CA ASN A 190 0.17 -2.23 9.11
C ASN A 190 -0.45 -2.59 10.47
N ARG A 191 -1.78 -2.62 10.56
CA ARG A 191 -2.49 -3.05 11.79
C ARG A 191 -2.30 -4.53 12.07
N CYS A 192 -2.35 -5.39 11.05
CA CYS A 192 -2.08 -6.82 11.19
C CYS A 192 -0.67 -7.06 11.75
N TRP A 193 0.35 -6.45 11.15
CA TRP A 193 1.73 -6.57 11.58
C TRP A 193 1.96 -6.03 13.00
N HIS A 194 1.44 -4.84 13.32
CA HIS A 194 1.51 -4.31 14.68
C HIS A 194 0.91 -5.29 15.70
N THR A 195 -0.29 -5.79 15.41
CA THR A 195 -1.01 -6.73 16.31
C THR A 195 -0.23 -8.03 16.48
N LEU A 196 0.35 -8.55 15.40
CA LEU A 196 1.20 -9.74 15.44
C LEU A 196 2.41 -9.51 16.34
N PHE A 197 3.20 -8.47 16.10
CA PHE A 197 4.41 -8.23 16.91
C PHE A 197 4.10 -7.88 18.37
N HIS A 198 3.00 -7.16 18.63
CA HIS A 198 2.51 -6.92 19.98
C HIS A 198 2.16 -8.24 20.68
N LEU A 199 1.44 -9.14 20.00
CA LEU A 199 1.12 -10.45 20.54
C LEU A 199 2.38 -11.30 20.79
N LEU A 200 3.36 -11.27 19.88
CA LEU A 200 4.64 -11.96 20.04
C LEU A 200 5.44 -11.39 21.21
N ALA A 201 5.44 -10.07 21.43
CA ALA A 201 6.07 -9.47 22.60
C ALA A 201 5.44 -9.96 23.90
N LEU A 202 4.10 -9.98 23.99
CA LEU A 202 3.40 -10.52 25.16
C LEU A 202 3.62 -12.01 25.36
N ALA A 203 3.63 -12.79 24.29
CA ALA A 203 3.87 -14.23 24.33
C ALA A 203 5.32 -14.56 24.75
N SER A 204 6.30 -13.73 24.38
CA SER A 204 7.71 -13.93 24.76
C SER A 204 7.95 -13.86 26.27
N TYR A 205 7.12 -13.10 26.98
CA TYR A 205 7.14 -12.95 28.44
C TYR A 205 6.07 -13.79 29.15
N ASP A 206 5.30 -14.60 28.41
CA ASP A 206 4.18 -15.41 28.94
C ASP A 206 3.16 -14.61 29.77
N LEU A 207 2.85 -13.38 29.34
CA LEU A 207 2.04 -12.43 30.12
C LEU A 207 0.52 -12.58 29.92
N LEU A 208 0.10 -13.27 28.86
CA LEU A 208 -1.32 -13.46 28.56
C LEU A 208 -1.85 -14.72 29.25
N PRO A 209 -2.95 -14.64 30.03
CA PRO A 209 -3.45 -15.81 30.74
C PRO A 209 -4.06 -16.85 29.80
N GLU A 210 -3.90 -18.13 30.14
CA GLU A 210 -4.58 -19.24 29.47
C GLU A 210 -6.11 -19.26 29.65
N THR A 211 -6.71 -18.29 30.33
CA THR A 211 -8.17 -18.18 30.47
C THR A 211 -8.77 -17.10 29.58
N VAL A 212 -7.95 -16.37 28.80
CA VAL A 212 -8.44 -15.34 27.88
C VAL A 212 -9.39 -15.96 26.85
N HIS A 213 -10.54 -15.31 26.67
CA HIS A 213 -11.51 -15.58 25.62
C HIS A 213 -11.24 -14.68 24.40
N ALA A 214 -11.55 -15.14 23.19
CA ALA A 214 -11.28 -14.42 21.95
C ALA A 214 -11.88 -12.99 21.95
N GLU A 215 -13.14 -12.84 22.34
CA GLU A 215 -13.85 -11.54 22.40
C GLU A 215 -13.12 -10.48 23.24
N ARG A 216 -12.37 -10.92 24.26
CA ARG A 216 -11.65 -10.10 25.24
C ARG A 216 -10.15 -9.98 24.94
N LEU A 217 -9.69 -10.47 23.79
CA LEU A 217 -8.26 -10.48 23.46
C LEU A 217 -7.64 -9.08 23.51
N ASP A 218 -8.24 -8.08 22.85
CA ASP A 218 -7.73 -6.70 22.82
C ASP A 218 -7.52 -6.16 24.23
N ARG A 219 -8.53 -6.33 25.09
CA ARG A 219 -8.49 -5.85 26.47
C ARG A 219 -7.44 -6.59 27.30
N ALA A 220 -7.29 -7.90 27.08
CA ALA A 220 -6.25 -8.68 27.74
C ALA A 220 -4.85 -8.24 27.30
N MET A 221 -4.65 -7.97 26.00
CA MET A 221 -3.40 -7.46 25.46
C MET A 221 -3.06 -6.08 26.04
N GLU A 222 -4.03 -5.15 26.07
CA GLU A 222 -3.87 -3.82 26.69
C GLU A 222 -3.38 -3.92 28.14
N ILE A 223 -4.06 -4.72 28.97
CA ILE A 223 -3.70 -4.87 30.38
C ILE A 223 -2.33 -5.52 30.53
N ALA A 224 -2.04 -6.58 29.77
CA ALA A 224 -0.77 -7.29 29.84
C ALA A 224 0.42 -6.44 29.34
N THR A 225 0.17 -5.44 28.49
CA THR A 225 1.20 -4.52 27.99
C THR A 225 1.86 -3.72 29.11
N GLU A 226 1.14 -3.44 30.20
CA GLU A 226 1.70 -2.72 31.35
C GLU A 226 2.78 -3.51 32.11
N ALA A 227 2.80 -4.84 31.95
CA ALA A 227 3.81 -5.71 32.55
C ALA A 227 5.07 -5.88 31.69
N LEU A 228 5.07 -5.38 30.44
CA LEU A 228 6.25 -5.42 29.57
C LEU A 228 7.33 -4.43 30.03
N PRO A 229 8.62 -4.69 29.71
CA PRO A 229 9.67 -3.71 29.85
C PRO A 229 9.29 -2.38 29.19
N ARG A 230 9.73 -1.26 29.78
CA ARG A 230 9.31 0.09 29.37
C ARG A 230 9.43 0.33 27.86
N HIS A 231 10.56 -0.03 27.26
CA HIS A 231 10.82 0.17 25.84
C HIS A 231 9.87 -0.67 24.95
N LEU A 232 9.56 -1.91 25.35
CA LEU A 232 8.60 -2.76 24.64
C LEU A 232 7.18 -2.22 24.77
N ARG A 233 6.76 -1.84 25.98
CA ARG A 233 5.45 -1.21 26.22
C ARG A 233 5.25 0.03 25.35
N GLU A 234 6.21 0.96 25.36
CA GLU A 234 6.14 2.20 24.56
C GLU A 234 6.04 1.87 23.06
N SER A 235 6.77 0.84 22.58
CA SER A 235 6.68 0.39 21.18
C SER A 235 5.32 -0.22 20.83
N CYS A 236 4.70 -1.01 21.72
CA CYS A 236 3.40 -1.65 21.49
C CYS A 236 2.21 -0.69 21.60
N GLN A 237 2.39 0.48 22.21
CA GLN A 237 1.35 1.52 22.35
C GLN A 237 1.45 2.59 21.25
N CYS A 238 2.25 2.38 20.22
CA CYS A 238 2.54 3.39 19.20
C CYS A 238 1.43 3.55 18.13
N LEU A 239 0.49 2.61 18.05
CA LEU A 239 -0.62 2.60 17.10
C LEU A 239 -1.96 2.79 17.83
N ASP A 240 -2.90 3.49 17.17
CA ASP A 240 -4.24 3.79 17.67
C ASP A 240 -5.01 2.50 18.10
N PRO A 241 -5.75 2.49 19.22
CA PRO A 241 -6.30 1.28 19.82
C PRO A 241 -7.65 0.88 19.23
N ALA A 242 -7.94 1.21 17.96
CA ALA A 242 -9.18 0.79 17.31
C ALA A 242 -9.41 -0.73 17.52
N PRO A 243 -10.59 -1.13 18.03
CA PRO A 243 -10.82 -2.51 18.45
C PRO A 243 -10.71 -3.45 17.24
N LEU A 244 -10.14 -4.64 17.45
CA LEU A 244 -10.08 -5.64 16.40
C LEU A 244 -11.49 -6.16 16.09
N PRO A 245 -11.80 -6.42 14.81
CA PRO A 245 -13.04 -7.11 14.45
C PRO A 245 -13.01 -8.54 14.99
N GLU A 246 -14.19 -9.11 15.26
CA GLU A 246 -14.32 -10.39 15.96
C GLU A 246 -13.58 -11.55 15.27
N THR A 247 -13.65 -11.61 13.94
CA THR A 247 -12.92 -12.63 13.16
C THR A 247 -11.41 -12.50 13.28
N ALA A 248 -10.87 -11.28 13.38
CA ALA A 248 -9.45 -11.06 13.63
C ALA A 248 -9.07 -11.43 15.06
N LYS A 249 -9.90 -11.08 16.05
CA LYS A 249 -9.72 -11.49 17.46
C LYS A 249 -9.61 -13.01 17.59
N VAL A 250 -10.52 -13.75 16.95
CA VAL A 250 -10.50 -15.22 16.93
C VAL A 250 -9.20 -15.74 16.29
N ALA A 251 -8.77 -15.17 15.16
CA ALA A 251 -7.55 -15.59 14.49
C ALA A 251 -6.30 -15.38 15.37
N PHE A 252 -6.12 -14.20 15.96
CA PHE A 252 -4.99 -13.91 16.85
C PHE A 252 -5.07 -14.67 18.17
N HIS A 253 -6.28 -14.94 18.70
CA HIS A 253 -6.48 -15.78 19.87
C HIS A 253 -6.03 -17.22 19.61
N HIS A 254 -6.37 -17.79 18.45
CA HIS A 254 -5.88 -19.11 18.06
C HIS A 254 -4.36 -19.16 17.92
N LEU A 255 -3.74 -18.11 17.36
CA LEU A 255 -2.30 -17.99 17.28
C LEU A 255 -1.68 -18.00 18.69
N PHE A 256 -2.16 -17.15 19.59
CA PHE A 256 -1.72 -17.10 20.98
C PHE A 256 -1.74 -18.49 21.63
N ARG A 257 -2.91 -19.16 21.59
CA ARG A 257 -3.07 -20.51 22.15
C ARG A 257 -2.08 -21.50 21.56
N ARG A 258 -1.84 -21.43 20.26
CA ARG A 258 -0.92 -22.33 19.57
C ARG A 258 0.53 -22.07 19.96
N LEU A 259 0.94 -20.82 20.11
CA LEU A 259 2.28 -20.45 20.57
C LEU A 259 2.54 -20.95 22.00
N THR A 260 1.56 -20.82 22.90
CA THR A 260 1.64 -21.36 24.27
C THR A 260 1.76 -22.89 24.26
N GLN A 261 0.92 -23.58 23.48
CA GLN A 261 0.97 -25.05 23.35
C GLN A 261 2.30 -25.57 22.80
N ILE A 262 2.89 -24.85 21.84
CA ILE A 262 4.18 -25.23 21.26
C ILE A 262 5.36 -24.91 22.22
N GLY A 263 5.13 -24.05 23.21
CA GLY A 263 6.18 -23.57 24.10
C GLY A 263 7.14 -22.64 23.38
N TRP A 264 6.63 -21.76 22.51
CA TRP A 264 7.45 -20.83 21.73
C TRP A 264 8.38 -19.98 22.60
N HIS A 265 7.88 -19.47 23.73
CA HIS A 265 8.63 -18.64 24.68
C HIS A 265 9.82 -19.35 25.37
N LYS A 266 9.91 -20.69 25.26
CA LYS A 266 10.94 -21.50 25.94
C LYS A 266 12.24 -21.62 25.15
N ASP A 267 12.23 -21.28 23.86
CA ASP A 267 13.34 -21.46 22.94
C ASP A 267 13.72 -20.13 22.28
N ARG A 268 14.59 -19.38 22.97
CA ARG A 268 15.02 -18.04 22.54
C ARG A 268 15.66 -18.01 21.16
N PRO A 269 16.58 -18.92 20.78
CA PRO A 269 17.10 -18.99 19.41
C PRO A 269 15.99 -19.12 18.36
N ARG A 270 15.02 -20.02 18.59
CA ARG A 270 13.90 -20.20 17.67
C ARG A 270 13.00 -18.97 17.60
N MET A 271 12.75 -18.29 18.72
CA MET A 271 12.01 -17.03 18.74
C MET A 271 12.69 -15.96 17.89
N LEU A 272 14.01 -15.81 18.04
CA LEU A 272 14.80 -14.83 17.29
C LEU A 272 14.75 -15.13 15.80
N SER A 273 15.00 -16.38 15.38
CA SER A 273 14.94 -16.76 13.96
C SER A 273 13.53 -16.59 13.36
N THR A 274 12.47 -16.85 14.12
CA THR A 274 11.09 -16.56 13.67
C THR A 274 10.89 -15.06 13.49
N LEU A 275 11.35 -14.25 14.44
CA LEU A 275 11.18 -12.80 14.43
C LEU A 275 11.97 -12.13 13.29
N GLU A 276 13.21 -12.54 13.07
CA GLU A 276 14.06 -12.05 11.96
C GLU A 276 13.39 -12.28 10.61
N CYS A 277 12.91 -13.50 10.38
CA CYS A 277 12.20 -13.80 9.14
C CYS A 277 10.91 -12.98 8.97
N LEU A 278 10.14 -12.79 10.04
CA LEU A 278 8.93 -11.96 9.99
C LEU A 278 9.27 -10.48 9.72
N LEU A 279 10.36 -9.97 10.31
CA LEU A 279 10.83 -8.61 10.07
C LEU A 279 11.31 -8.41 8.64
N ASP A 280 11.95 -9.41 8.04
CA ASP A 280 12.35 -9.40 6.63
C ASP A 280 11.16 -9.40 5.70
N ILE A 281 10.16 -10.23 5.97
CA ILE A 281 8.93 -10.30 5.16
C ILE A 281 8.13 -9.00 5.28
N SER A 282 8.11 -8.38 6.47
CA SER A 282 7.41 -7.12 6.71
C SER A 282 8.10 -5.89 6.09
N GLY A 283 9.35 -6.02 5.63
CA GLY A 283 10.15 -4.92 5.10
C GLY A 283 10.36 -4.99 3.58
N ASP A 284 10.16 -3.86 2.88
CA ASP A 284 10.28 -3.77 1.41
C ASP A 284 11.73 -3.85 0.89
N GLY A 285 12.37 -5.01 0.95
CA GLY A 285 13.40 -5.32 -0.05
C GLY A 285 14.82 -4.72 0.13
N LEU A 286 15.05 -3.72 0.99
CA LEU A 286 16.28 -2.94 0.94
C LEU A 286 17.30 -3.27 2.06
N SER A 287 18.57 -3.44 1.69
CA SER A 287 19.67 -3.87 2.58
C SER A 287 20.13 -2.77 3.53
N SER A 288 20.41 -3.08 4.81
CA SER A 288 21.07 -2.14 5.74
C SER A 288 22.39 -1.65 5.11
N PRO A 289 22.55 -0.35 4.80
CA PRO A 289 23.64 0.07 3.92
C PRO A 289 24.97 0.38 4.64
N LEU A 290 25.12 0.17 5.95
CA LEU A 290 26.39 0.41 6.63
C LEU A 290 26.71 -0.58 7.76
N GLU A 291 27.97 -1.02 7.79
CA GLU A 291 28.63 -1.46 9.01
C GLU A 291 28.87 -0.23 9.90
N ILE A 292 28.11 -0.11 10.98
CA ILE A 292 28.27 0.96 11.97
C ILE A 292 29.26 0.45 13.01
N THR A 293 30.50 0.92 12.97
CA THR A 293 31.54 0.40 13.90
C THR A 293 31.89 1.32 15.06
N ASP A 294 31.67 2.65 15.01
CA ASP A 294 32.12 3.55 16.10
C ASP A 294 31.25 4.83 16.26
N ALA A 295 29.93 4.76 16.04
CA ALA A 295 29.06 5.94 16.09
C ALA A 295 28.57 6.28 17.51
N VAL A 296 28.67 7.55 17.92
CA VAL A 296 28.21 8.01 19.24
C VAL A 296 26.67 8.07 19.30
N HIS A 297 26.04 8.61 18.25
CA HIS A 297 24.58 8.78 18.17
C HIS A 297 23.99 8.37 16.81
N PRO A 298 23.91 7.05 16.51
CA PRO A 298 23.31 6.57 15.27
C PRO A 298 21.77 6.61 15.34
N LEU A 299 21.15 7.06 14.24
CA LEU A 299 19.71 6.94 13.97
C LEU A 299 19.48 5.88 12.89
N LEU A 300 18.76 4.82 13.24
CA LEU A 300 18.41 3.73 12.33
C LEU A 300 16.97 3.90 11.85
N CYS A 301 16.77 3.99 10.54
CA CYS A 301 15.49 4.23 9.88
C CYS A 301 14.97 2.94 9.21
N ASN A 302 13.91 2.35 9.73
CA ASN A 302 13.30 1.11 9.23
C ASN A 302 14.31 -0.05 9.02
N PRO A 303 15.24 -0.31 9.95
CA PRO A 303 16.28 -1.33 9.75
C PRO A 303 15.66 -2.71 9.48
N ARG A 304 16.38 -3.56 8.75
CA ARG A 304 16.02 -4.98 8.57
C ARG A 304 16.43 -5.80 9.78
N HIS A 305 17.68 -5.64 10.19
CA HIS A 305 18.29 -6.30 11.34
C HIS A 305 19.14 -5.32 12.14
N PHE A 306 19.49 -5.72 13.36
CA PHE A 306 20.43 -5.01 14.20
C PHE A 306 21.79 -5.71 14.18
N ASP A 307 22.67 -5.26 13.29
CA ASP A 307 24.08 -5.66 13.31
C ASP A 307 24.91 -4.75 14.24
N TYR A 308 24.30 -3.68 14.76
CA TYR A 308 24.94 -2.72 15.65
C TYR A 308 24.75 -3.08 17.13
N PRO A 309 25.83 -3.38 17.88
CA PRO A 309 25.73 -3.80 19.27
C PRO A 309 25.47 -2.64 20.26
N GLY A 310 25.63 -1.39 19.82
CA GLY A 310 25.54 -0.21 20.68
C GLY A 310 24.13 0.36 20.87
N THR A 311 24.06 1.47 21.61
CA THR A 311 22.86 2.29 21.78
C THR A 311 22.57 3.11 20.52
N CYS A 312 21.32 3.11 20.07
CA CYS A 312 20.88 3.85 18.89
C CYS A 312 19.51 4.51 19.11
N SER A 313 19.20 5.51 18.29
CA SER A 313 17.81 5.95 18.11
C SER A 313 17.17 5.16 16.96
N LEU A 314 15.88 4.84 17.10
CA LEU A 314 15.15 4.00 16.17
C LEU A 314 13.95 4.75 15.59
N LEU A 315 13.91 4.87 14.28
CA LEU A 315 12.74 5.30 13.52
C LEU A 315 12.22 4.09 12.77
N ALA A 316 10.97 3.67 12.99
CA ALA A 316 10.38 2.57 12.23
C ALA A 316 8.88 2.75 12.09
N SER A 317 8.24 2.20 11.06
CA SER A 317 6.78 2.22 10.95
C SER A 317 6.14 1.64 12.23
N SER A 318 4.96 2.16 12.60
CA SER A 318 4.22 1.65 13.76
C SER A 318 4.00 0.14 13.67
N ALA A 319 3.80 -0.38 12.46
CA ALA A 319 3.67 -1.81 12.20
C ALA A 319 4.88 -2.63 12.67
N ARG A 320 6.11 -2.16 12.41
CA ARG A 320 7.35 -2.92 12.61
C ARG A 320 8.04 -2.60 13.94
N LEU A 321 7.78 -1.43 14.52
CA LEU A 321 8.47 -0.94 15.71
C LEU A 321 8.46 -1.95 16.88
N PRO A 322 7.33 -2.59 17.26
CA PRO A 322 7.33 -3.59 18.33
C PRO A 322 8.22 -4.80 18.03
N GLY A 323 8.25 -5.25 16.77
CA GLY A 323 9.06 -6.38 16.35
C GLY A 323 10.56 -6.07 16.41
N LEU A 324 10.97 -4.89 15.96
CA LEU A 324 12.37 -4.44 16.04
C LEU A 324 12.85 -4.29 17.48
N VAL A 325 12.02 -3.71 18.35
CA VAL A 325 12.34 -3.53 19.76
C VAL A 325 12.42 -4.89 20.47
N LEU A 326 11.53 -5.83 20.15
CA LEU A 326 11.60 -7.21 20.63
C LEU A 326 12.86 -7.93 20.14
N GLN A 327 13.29 -7.71 18.89
CA GLN A 327 14.54 -8.29 18.37
C GLN A 327 15.74 -7.81 19.18
N ARG A 328 15.84 -6.51 19.47
CA ARG A 328 16.91 -5.96 20.32
C ARG A 328 16.94 -6.63 21.69
N GLU A 329 15.78 -6.77 22.32
CA GLU A 329 15.66 -7.43 23.63
C GLU A 329 16.10 -8.90 23.56
N LEU A 330 15.66 -9.64 22.54
CA LEU A 330 16.05 -11.04 22.30
C LEU A 330 17.51 -11.21 21.92
N CYS A 331 18.17 -10.20 21.36
CA CYS A 331 19.61 -10.16 21.14
C CYS A 331 20.41 -9.67 22.36
N ASN A 332 19.76 -9.31 23.47
CA ASN A 332 20.39 -8.66 24.64
C ASN A 332 21.12 -7.35 24.29
N LEU A 333 20.62 -6.62 23.30
CA LEU A 333 21.16 -5.32 22.92
C LEU A 333 20.60 -4.23 23.85
N PRO A 334 21.34 -3.13 24.08
CA PRO A 334 20.82 -2.01 24.84
C PRO A 334 19.49 -1.48 24.25
N PRO A 335 18.51 -1.05 25.07
CA PRO A 335 17.32 -0.41 24.56
C PRO A 335 17.65 0.81 23.68
N ALA A 336 16.80 1.08 22.69
CA ALA A 336 16.96 2.29 21.88
C ALA A 336 16.79 3.54 22.77
N THR A 337 17.63 4.55 22.56
CA THR A 337 17.58 5.81 23.34
C THR A 337 16.32 6.59 23.04
N ASN A 338 15.91 6.61 21.77
CA ASN A 338 14.66 7.21 21.29
C ASN A 338 13.99 6.24 20.32
N MET A 339 12.66 6.22 20.32
CA MET A 339 11.84 5.45 19.39
C MET A 339 10.79 6.37 18.79
N ALA A 340 10.66 6.36 17.47
CA ALA A 340 9.66 7.16 16.77
C ALA A 340 9.02 6.36 15.64
N THR A 341 7.73 6.62 15.39
CA THR A 341 6.98 6.05 14.25
C THR A 341 6.96 6.93 13.01
N ASN A 342 7.38 8.18 13.17
CA ASN A 342 7.46 9.19 12.13
C ASN A 342 8.66 10.09 12.45
N PRO A 343 9.46 10.53 11.46
CA PRO A 343 10.55 11.49 11.68
C PRO A 343 10.19 12.68 12.58
N PHE A 344 8.99 13.25 12.42
CA PHE A 344 8.55 14.44 13.17
C PHE A 344 8.26 14.18 14.65
N ARG A 345 8.15 12.91 15.06
CA ARG A 345 7.98 12.50 16.47
C ARG A 345 9.32 12.27 17.18
N LEU A 346 10.45 12.45 16.50
CA LEU A 346 11.74 12.49 17.17
C LEU A 346 11.78 13.66 18.16
N PRO A 347 12.45 13.52 19.31
CA PRO A 347 12.51 14.58 20.32
C PRO A 347 13.04 15.90 19.75
N TYR A 348 12.41 17.03 20.11
CA TYR A 348 12.79 18.35 19.60
C TYR A 348 14.21 18.79 19.98
N ASN A 349 14.80 18.20 21.02
CA ASN A 349 16.19 18.43 21.43
C ASN A 349 17.21 17.64 20.60
N CYS A 350 16.80 16.94 19.54
CA CYS A 350 17.67 16.18 18.65
C CYS A 350 18.33 17.02 17.53
N ASN A 351 18.27 18.36 17.57
CA ASN A 351 18.88 19.18 16.52
C ASN A 351 20.42 19.08 16.59
N GLY A 352 21.05 18.67 15.49
CA GLY A 352 22.49 18.46 15.39
C GLY A 352 23.01 17.30 16.23
N THR A 353 22.17 16.30 16.51
CA THR A 353 22.49 15.23 17.50
C THR A 353 22.91 13.92 16.87
N PHE A 354 22.57 13.67 15.60
CA PHE A 354 22.86 12.39 14.95
C PHE A 354 24.08 12.48 14.04
N ASP A 355 25.11 11.70 14.35
CA ASP A 355 26.34 11.60 13.55
C ASP A 355 26.20 10.62 12.39
N ILE A 356 25.30 9.66 12.53
CA ILE A 356 24.95 8.72 11.47
C ILE A 356 23.44 8.62 11.37
N ILE A 357 22.91 8.74 10.15
CA ILE A 357 21.51 8.45 9.83
C ILE A 357 21.51 7.42 8.71
N CYS A 358 20.97 6.22 8.95
CA CYS A 358 20.95 5.20 7.90
C CYS A 358 19.65 4.39 7.87
N GLY A 359 19.26 3.94 6.68
CA GLY A 359 18.11 3.06 6.48
C GLY A 359 17.20 3.48 5.33
N HIS A 360 15.87 3.32 5.47
CA HIS A 360 14.94 3.39 4.33
C HIS A 360 13.73 4.31 4.57
N LEU A 361 13.30 4.99 3.51
CA LEU A 361 12.11 5.85 3.45
C LEU A 361 11.25 5.46 2.24
N ASN A 362 10.07 4.84 2.46
CA ASN A 362 9.37 4.09 1.40
C ASN A 362 7.95 4.59 1.03
N GLU A 363 7.51 5.78 1.45
CA GLU A 363 6.12 6.21 1.24
C GLU A 363 5.88 6.96 -0.08
N ASN A 364 5.44 6.30 -1.16
CA ASN A 364 5.18 6.98 -2.46
C ASN A 364 3.87 7.78 -2.55
N GLN A 365 3.08 7.87 -1.49
CA GLN A 365 1.84 8.65 -1.49
C GLN A 365 2.14 10.15 -1.43
N PHE A 366 1.21 11.01 -1.82
CA PHE A 366 1.40 12.47 -1.78
C PHE A 366 0.61 13.10 -0.64
N THR A 367 1.19 14.10 0.04
CA THR A 367 0.50 14.82 1.13
C THR A 367 -0.51 15.83 0.53
N PRO A 368 -1.81 15.74 0.86
CA PRO A 368 -2.79 16.76 0.49
C PRO A 368 -2.41 18.14 1.04
N GLN A 369 -2.71 19.23 0.32
CA GLN A 369 -2.31 20.60 0.75
C GLN A 369 -2.81 21.00 2.15
N ALA A 370 -3.98 20.52 2.56
CA ALA A 370 -4.57 20.83 3.86
C ALA A 370 -3.75 20.29 5.06
N THR A 371 -2.88 19.30 4.83
CA THR A 371 -2.09 18.65 5.90
C THR A 371 -0.59 18.97 5.81
N VAL A 372 -0.19 19.90 4.93
CA VAL A 372 1.21 20.32 4.76
C VAL A 372 1.69 21.25 5.89
N GLU A 373 0.77 21.92 6.59
CA GLU A 373 1.13 22.89 7.64
C GLU A 373 1.89 22.25 8.80
N GLU A 374 1.50 21.06 9.24
CA GLU A 374 2.13 20.35 10.35
C GLU A 374 3.60 19.98 10.05
N PRO A 375 3.94 19.27 8.94
CA PRO A 375 5.33 19.04 8.56
C PRO A 375 6.17 20.33 8.45
N LEU A 376 5.60 21.41 7.93
CA LEU A 376 6.31 22.69 7.82
C LEU A 376 6.65 23.32 9.18
N VAL A 377 5.84 23.11 10.21
CA VAL A 377 6.14 23.55 11.58
C VAL A 377 7.36 22.80 12.11
N HIS A 378 7.40 21.48 11.94
CA HIS A 378 8.56 20.68 12.38
C HIS A 378 9.85 21.03 11.64
N LEU A 379 9.76 21.36 10.34
CA LEU A 379 10.92 21.81 9.57
C LEU A 379 11.52 23.12 10.11
N ARG A 380 10.74 23.99 10.76
CA ARG A 380 11.28 25.20 11.41
C ARG A 380 12.12 24.87 12.64
N VAL A 381 11.92 23.71 13.27
CA VAL A 381 12.76 23.27 14.39
C VAL A 381 14.08 22.70 13.88
N SER A 382 14.03 21.82 12.88
CA SER A 382 15.24 21.21 12.32
C SER A 382 16.04 22.16 11.43
N TRP A 383 15.39 23.18 10.86
CA TRP A 383 16.01 24.22 10.02
C TRP A 383 15.57 25.62 10.47
N PRO A 384 16.05 26.14 11.61
CA PRO A 384 15.59 27.40 12.17
C PRO A 384 15.84 28.61 11.24
N ASN A 385 16.88 28.53 10.41
CA ASN A 385 17.30 29.63 9.54
C ASN A 385 16.80 29.50 8.09
N ARG A 386 16.05 28.45 7.74
CA ARG A 386 15.60 28.19 6.37
C ARG A 386 14.08 28.04 6.31
N ARG A 387 13.46 28.70 5.32
CA ARG A 387 12.02 28.58 5.07
C ARG A 387 11.80 27.79 3.80
N PHE A 388 11.18 26.62 3.94
CA PHE A 388 10.84 25.75 2.81
C PHE A 388 9.51 26.16 2.17
N ARG A 389 9.46 26.08 0.82
CA ARG A 389 8.26 26.26 0.01
C ARG A 389 8.08 25.06 -0.93
N PRO A 390 7.71 23.89 -0.38
CA PRO A 390 7.62 22.66 -1.17
C PRO A 390 6.47 22.72 -2.19
N PRO A 391 6.60 22.07 -3.36
CA PRO A 391 5.53 21.97 -4.35
C PRO A 391 4.26 21.29 -3.84
N ARG A 392 3.13 21.49 -4.53
CA ARG A 392 1.80 20.96 -4.11
C ARG A 392 1.71 19.44 -4.01
N GLN A 393 2.56 18.72 -4.75
CA GLN A 393 2.59 17.25 -4.80
C GLN A 393 3.86 16.72 -4.15
N THR A 394 4.25 17.27 -3.00
CA THR A 394 5.41 16.76 -2.26
C THR A 394 4.99 15.52 -1.47
N PRO A 395 5.71 14.40 -1.61
CA PRO A 395 5.37 13.18 -0.88
C PRO A 395 5.83 13.26 0.61
N PRO A 396 5.13 12.61 1.57
CA PRO A 396 5.43 12.70 3.00
C PRO A 396 6.87 12.33 3.35
N TRP A 397 7.41 11.28 2.72
CA TRP A 397 8.78 10.83 2.97
C TRP A 397 9.82 11.93 2.69
N MET A 398 9.55 12.84 1.75
CA MET A 398 10.47 13.92 1.42
C MET A 398 10.49 14.98 2.52
N PHE A 399 9.35 15.30 3.12
CA PHE A 399 9.33 16.14 4.33
C PHE A 399 10.06 15.45 5.48
N GLY A 400 9.88 14.13 5.63
CA GLY A 400 10.60 13.31 6.57
C GLY A 400 12.12 13.39 6.36
N LEU A 401 12.58 13.20 5.11
CA LEU A 401 13.98 13.33 4.72
C LEU A 401 14.52 14.72 5.06
N LEU A 402 13.83 15.80 4.65
CA LEU A 402 14.23 17.17 4.97
C LEU A 402 14.40 17.38 6.48
N HIS A 403 13.49 16.84 7.28
CA HIS A 403 13.58 16.94 8.74
C HIS A 403 14.82 16.20 9.27
N LEU A 404 15.04 14.96 8.84
CA LEU A 404 16.20 14.15 9.21
C LEU A 404 17.53 14.83 8.84
N LEU A 405 17.63 15.39 7.63
CA LEU A 405 18.78 16.16 7.17
C LEU A 405 19.06 17.39 8.07
N GLY A 406 18.01 18.01 8.60
CA GLY A 406 18.14 19.12 9.54
C GLY A 406 18.65 18.68 10.92
N LEU A 407 18.19 17.52 11.42
CA LEU A 407 18.61 16.94 12.70
C LEU A 407 20.04 16.38 12.70
N ALA A 408 20.61 16.09 11.54
CA ALA A 408 21.98 15.59 11.40
C ALA A 408 23.02 16.58 11.97
N SER A 409 24.02 16.08 12.70
CA SER A 409 25.15 16.86 13.20
C SER A 409 26.05 17.35 12.05
N HIS A 410 26.93 18.31 12.32
CA HIS A 410 27.92 18.70 11.31
C HIS A 410 28.87 17.53 11.05
N GLN A 411 29.20 17.28 9.77
CA GLN A 411 29.95 16.11 9.31
C GLN A 411 29.23 14.76 9.48
N ALA A 412 27.94 14.78 9.83
CA ALA A 412 27.16 13.56 9.91
C ALA A 412 27.13 12.82 8.57
N THR A 413 27.24 11.49 8.63
CA THR A 413 27.11 10.60 7.48
C THR A 413 25.66 10.12 7.36
N ILE A 414 25.08 10.28 6.18
CA ILE A 414 23.67 9.99 5.94
C ILE A 414 23.58 9.03 4.77
N THR A 415 23.04 7.84 5.01
CA THR A 415 22.87 6.82 3.97
C THR A 415 21.45 6.28 3.97
N LEU A 416 20.64 6.81 3.06
CA LEU A 416 19.22 6.54 3.02
C LEU A 416 18.81 5.99 1.66
N ASP A 417 18.01 4.93 1.67
CA ASP A 417 17.23 4.56 0.51
C ASP A 417 15.96 5.38 0.45
N THR A 418 15.72 5.92 -0.73
CA THR A 418 14.58 6.77 -1.08
C THR A 418 13.89 6.19 -2.31
N PRO A 419 12.63 6.55 -2.60
CA PRO A 419 11.93 5.98 -3.73
C PRO A 419 12.56 6.32 -5.08
N GLY A 420 12.58 5.39 -6.04
CA GLY A 420 13.45 5.49 -7.21
C GLY A 420 13.16 6.63 -8.19
N ASP A 421 11.96 7.22 -8.20
CA ASP A 421 11.54 8.14 -9.26
C ASP A 421 11.57 9.63 -8.87
N TRP A 422 11.96 9.95 -7.64
CA TRP A 422 11.89 11.33 -7.16
C TRP A 422 12.75 12.34 -7.93
N PRO A 423 13.93 12.03 -8.51
CA PRO A 423 14.72 13.02 -9.26
C PRO A 423 13.99 13.55 -10.50
N ARG A 424 13.01 12.80 -11.01
CA ARG A 424 12.15 13.15 -12.14
C ARG A 424 10.92 13.98 -11.73
N SER A 425 10.68 14.17 -10.43
CA SER A 425 9.52 14.89 -9.92
C SER A 425 9.85 16.35 -9.60
N GLN A 426 8.84 17.23 -9.66
CA GLN A 426 8.99 18.63 -9.24
C GLN A 426 9.41 18.75 -7.77
N ALA A 427 8.92 17.87 -6.91
CA ALA A 427 9.32 17.82 -5.51
C ALA A 427 10.81 17.45 -5.36
N GLY A 428 11.31 16.58 -6.23
CA GLY A 428 12.72 16.20 -6.26
C GLY A 428 13.66 17.32 -6.64
N GLN A 429 13.28 18.12 -7.63
CA GLN A 429 14.08 19.30 -8.04
C GLN A 429 14.32 20.24 -6.85
N PHE A 430 13.29 20.47 -6.03
CA PHE A 430 13.40 21.24 -4.79
C PHE A 430 14.35 20.63 -3.75
N LEU A 431 14.38 19.29 -3.64
CA LEU A 431 15.30 18.59 -2.76
C LEU A 431 16.76 18.73 -3.23
N LEU A 432 17.00 18.70 -4.54
CA LEU A 432 18.36 18.80 -5.11
C LEU A 432 19.04 20.13 -4.79
N GLU A 433 18.32 21.24 -4.85
CA GLU A 433 18.87 22.55 -4.47
C GLU A 433 19.41 22.55 -3.03
N LEU A 434 18.73 21.87 -2.10
CA LEU A 434 19.21 21.72 -0.74
C LEU A 434 20.44 20.80 -0.67
N LEU A 435 20.37 19.63 -1.32
CA LEU A 435 21.46 18.65 -1.28
C LEU A 435 22.76 19.25 -1.80
N TRP A 436 22.71 19.97 -2.92
CA TRP A 436 23.90 20.56 -3.53
C TRP A 436 24.45 21.78 -2.78
N SER A 437 23.63 22.46 -1.97
CA SER A 437 24.06 23.65 -1.22
C SER A 437 24.62 23.34 0.17
N GLU A 438 24.14 22.28 0.83
CA GLU A 438 24.43 22.01 2.26
C GLU A 438 25.14 20.67 2.51
N PHE A 439 25.29 19.82 1.48
CA PHE A 439 25.83 18.47 1.62
C PHE A 439 26.89 18.17 0.57
N ASN A 440 27.89 17.37 0.97
CA ASN A 440 28.76 16.65 0.06
C ASN A 440 28.09 15.32 -0.30
N VAL A 441 28.01 14.99 -1.59
CA VAL A 441 27.30 13.80 -2.09
C VAL A 441 28.30 12.87 -2.78
N PRO A 442 29.00 12.00 -2.04
CA PRO A 442 29.99 11.12 -2.63
C PRO A 442 29.38 10.06 -3.55
N ARG A 443 28.14 9.60 -3.27
CA ARG A 443 27.58 8.43 -3.96
C ARG A 443 26.05 8.44 -4.05
N ILE A 444 25.55 8.08 -5.23
CA ILE A 444 24.15 7.81 -5.51
C ILE A 444 24.07 6.46 -6.22
N VAL A 445 23.28 5.50 -5.72
CA VAL A 445 23.08 4.20 -6.35
C VAL A 445 21.64 4.05 -6.82
N LEU A 446 21.45 3.81 -8.12
CA LEU A 446 20.14 3.55 -8.71
C LEU A 446 19.84 2.05 -8.65
N GLY A 447 18.88 1.66 -7.81
CA GLY A 447 18.27 0.33 -7.81
C GLY A 447 17.02 0.25 -8.69
N GLU A 448 16.35 -0.90 -8.70
CA GLU A 448 15.15 -1.11 -9.52
C GLU A 448 13.94 -0.26 -9.06
N ALA A 449 13.79 -0.06 -7.75
CA ALA A 449 12.64 0.65 -7.15
C ALA A 449 13.05 1.79 -6.19
N ALA A 450 14.35 1.91 -5.88
CA ALA A 450 14.87 2.84 -4.88
C ALA A 450 16.19 3.45 -5.34
N ILE A 451 16.50 4.63 -4.80
CA ILE A 451 17.79 5.29 -4.92
C ILE A 451 18.43 5.32 -3.53
N ASN A 452 19.63 4.73 -3.40
CA ASN A 452 20.47 4.88 -2.22
C ASN A 452 21.25 6.20 -2.34
N LEU A 453 21.07 7.07 -1.37
CA LEU A 453 21.78 8.34 -1.25
C LEU A 453 22.79 8.23 -0.12
N THR A 454 24.07 8.46 -0.42
CA THR A 454 25.10 8.67 0.61
C THR A 454 25.53 10.13 0.58
N LEU A 455 25.41 10.79 1.74
CA LEU A 455 25.62 12.22 1.92
C LEU A 455 26.47 12.46 3.17
N THR A 456 27.18 13.58 3.19
CA THR A 456 27.85 14.10 4.40
C THR A 456 27.44 15.55 4.61
N LYS A 457 27.01 15.92 5.80
CA LYS A 457 26.59 17.30 6.13
C LYS A 457 27.80 18.21 6.31
N ALA A 458 28.34 18.68 5.19
CA ALA A 458 29.46 19.59 5.13
C ALA A 458 29.27 20.54 3.94
N ILE A 459 29.88 21.72 4.02
CA ILE A 459 29.92 22.65 2.90
C ILE A 459 30.58 21.91 1.73
N PRO A 460 30.00 21.93 0.52
CA PRO A 460 30.58 21.30 -0.65
C PRO A 460 32.00 21.82 -0.90
N GLU A 461 32.99 20.94 -0.82
CA GLU A 461 34.32 21.16 -1.40
C GLU A 461 34.34 20.59 -2.82
N GLU A 462 35.42 20.78 -3.59
CA GLU A 462 35.61 20.13 -4.89
C GLU A 462 35.55 18.60 -4.72
N SER A 463 34.36 18.03 -4.91
CA SER A 463 34.09 16.61 -4.71
C SER A 463 33.52 15.96 -5.98
N VAL A 464 33.76 14.66 -6.11
CA VAL A 464 33.27 13.85 -7.22
C VAL A 464 32.09 13.01 -6.74
N VAL A 465 30.96 13.15 -7.41
CA VAL A 465 29.77 12.32 -7.22
C VAL A 465 29.92 11.05 -8.04
N THR A 466 29.86 9.89 -7.37
CA THR A 466 29.82 8.58 -8.04
C THR A 466 28.37 8.12 -8.19
N LEU A 467 27.87 8.07 -9.43
CA LEU A 467 26.59 7.47 -9.76
C LEU A 467 26.80 6.00 -10.11
N GLN A 468 26.20 5.09 -9.34
CA GLN A 468 26.22 3.66 -9.61
C GLN A 468 24.89 3.22 -10.19
N LEU A 469 24.94 2.81 -11.45
CA LEU A 469 23.82 2.36 -12.25
C LEU A 469 23.88 0.82 -12.35
N PRO A 470 22.79 0.14 -12.73
CA PRO A 470 22.76 -1.33 -12.80
C PRO A 470 23.89 -1.95 -13.61
N ASN A 471 24.34 -1.25 -14.67
CA ASN A 471 25.31 -1.76 -15.62
C ASN A 471 26.58 -0.89 -15.74
N GLU A 472 26.70 0.20 -15.00
CA GLU A 472 27.83 1.13 -15.15
C GLU A 472 28.07 2.06 -13.95
N LEU A 473 29.21 2.74 -13.96
CA LEU A 473 29.60 3.76 -13.00
C LEU A 473 29.87 5.08 -13.73
N ARG A 474 29.28 6.19 -13.26
CA ARG A 474 29.58 7.55 -13.74
C ARG A 474 30.20 8.36 -12.62
N GLN A 475 31.24 9.13 -12.95
CA GLN A 475 31.89 10.07 -12.03
C GLN A 475 31.77 11.47 -12.60
N ILE A 476 31.20 12.37 -11.80
CA ILE A 476 30.84 13.73 -12.21
C ILE A 476 31.21 14.67 -11.06
N GLU A 477 31.81 15.81 -11.37
CA GLU A 477 32.13 16.83 -10.36
C GLU A 477 30.84 17.40 -9.76
N GLN A 478 30.78 17.56 -8.43
CA GLN A 478 29.59 18.09 -7.77
C GLN A 478 29.28 19.53 -8.21
N LEU A 479 30.31 20.33 -8.49
CA LEU A 479 30.19 21.68 -9.06
C LEU A 479 29.42 21.68 -10.39
N TRP A 480 29.61 20.66 -11.23
CA TRP A 480 28.84 20.53 -12.46
C TRP A 480 27.33 20.48 -12.19
N PHE A 481 26.88 19.77 -11.15
CA PHE A 481 25.45 19.75 -10.79
C PHE A 481 24.95 21.06 -10.17
N GLN A 482 25.84 21.89 -9.62
CA GLN A 482 25.49 23.22 -9.10
C GLN A 482 25.34 24.25 -10.22
N ASP A 483 26.16 24.12 -11.27
CA ASP A 483 26.16 25.03 -12.43
C ASP A 483 25.09 24.68 -13.47
N HIS A 484 24.48 23.49 -13.38
CA HIS A 484 23.49 22.99 -14.33
C HIS A 484 22.08 22.91 -13.74
N PRO A 485 21.02 22.85 -14.58
CA PRO A 485 19.65 22.75 -14.12
C PRO A 485 19.40 21.50 -13.28
N THR A 486 18.37 21.52 -12.42
CA THR A 486 18.02 20.41 -11.52
C THR A 486 17.72 19.07 -12.24
N THR A 487 17.40 19.11 -13.54
CA THR A 487 17.21 17.94 -14.41
C THR A 487 18.53 17.22 -14.74
N ALA A 488 19.69 17.84 -14.51
CA ALA A 488 20.98 17.26 -14.81
C ALA A 488 21.20 15.92 -14.09
N LEU A 489 20.76 15.79 -12.83
CA LEU A 489 20.83 14.52 -12.11
C LEU A 489 19.92 13.46 -12.74
N SER A 490 18.67 13.79 -13.10
CA SER A 490 17.78 12.79 -13.72
C SER A 490 18.32 12.33 -15.06
N LEU A 491 18.85 13.23 -15.89
CA LEU A 491 19.54 12.85 -17.12
C LEU A 491 20.78 11.98 -16.86
N ALA A 492 21.57 12.31 -15.84
CA ALA A 492 22.73 11.53 -15.44
C ALA A 492 22.39 10.13 -14.90
N LEU A 493 21.16 9.92 -14.39
CA LEU A 493 20.69 8.64 -13.88
C LEU A 493 19.98 7.79 -14.95
N TYR A 494 19.23 8.39 -15.87
CA TYR A 494 18.33 7.63 -16.76
C TYR A 494 18.73 7.64 -18.23
N LEU A 495 19.62 8.54 -18.68
CA LEU A 495 20.06 8.51 -20.08
C LEU A 495 20.93 7.28 -20.37
N PRO A 496 20.79 6.63 -21.54
CA PRO A 496 21.74 5.64 -22.00
C PRO A 496 23.16 6.19 -22.14
N THR A 497 24.18 5.37 -21.86
CA THR A 497 25.61 5.74 -21.90
C THR A 497 26.05 6.46 -23.19
N PRO A 498 25.64 6.02 -24.40
CA PRO A 498 26.05 6.69 -25.64
C PRO A 498 25.56 8.15 -25.70
N ILE A 499 24.38 8.41 -25.16
CA ILE A 499 23.74 9.74 -25.19
C ILE A 499 24.29 10.62 -24.06
N TRP A 500 24.53 10.03 -22.88
CA TRP A 500 25.24 10.71 -21.80
C TRP A 500 26.63 11.19 -22.23
N THR A 501 27.32 10.41 -23.07
CA THR A 501 28.65 10.75 -23.57
C THR A 501 28.62 12.02 -24.43
N LEU A 502 27.56 12.22 -25.24
CA LEU A 502 27.37 13.44 -26.04
C LEU A 502 27.19 14.69 -25.16
N LEU A 503 26.46 14.56 -24.05
CA LEU A 503 26.32 15.65 -23.07
C LEU A 503 27.67 16.00 -22.43
N LYS A 504 28.48 15.00 -22.07
CA LYS A 504 29.80 15.21 -21.48
C LYS A 504 30.80 15.82 -22.47
N GLN A 505 30.64 15.53 -23.76
CA GLN A 505 31.50 16.05 -24.83
C GLN A 505 31.10 17.44 -25.33
N GLY A 506 29.93 17.96 -24.91
CA GLY A 506 29.39 19.25 -25.34
C GLY A 506 28.66 19.20 -26.69
N ASP A 507 28.41 18.01 -27.24
CA ASP A 507 27.59 17.82 -28.45
C ASP A 507 26.09 17.98 -28.17
N LEU A 508 25.70 17.82 -26.90
CA LEU A 508 24.44 18.28 -26.35
C LEU A 508 24.79 19.23 -25.21
N ASP A 509 24.20 20.43 -25.17
CA ASP A 509 24.57 21.45 -24.19
C ASP A 509 23.37 22.27 -23.70
N TYR A 510 23.47 22.80 -22.48
CA TYR A 510 22.45 23.65 -21.90
C TYR A 510 22.66 25.10 -22.35
N LEU A 511 21.80 25.55 -23.27
CA LEU A 511 21.88 26.90 -23.82
C LEU A 511 20.94 27.85 -23.06
N PRO A 512 21.40 29.06 -22.66
CA PRO A 512 20.52 30.07 -22.08
C PRO A 512 19.40 30.45 -23.05
N THR A 513 18.17 30.61 -22.59
CA THR A 513 17.03 31.01 -23.45
C THR A 513 17.27 32.35 -24.14
N GLU A 514 17.96 33.29 -23.47
CA GLU A 514 18.35 34.58 -24.04
C GLU A 514 19.28 34.45 -25.26
N ALA A 515 19.97 33.31 -25.41
CA ALA A 515 20.89 33.04 -26.50
C ALA A 515 20.22 32.43 -27.74
N LEU A 516 18.91 32.10 -27.70
CA LEU A 516 18.21 31.43 -28.81
C LEU A 516 17.38 32.43 -29.65
N PRO A 517 17.76 32.68 -30.91
CA PRO A 517 16.97 33.50 -31.82
C PRO A 517 15.58 32.91 -32.08
N THR A 518 14.58 33.78 -32.24
CA THR A 518 13.22 33.36 -32.65
C THR A 518 13.21 32.60 -33.97
N SER A 519 14.19 32.85 -34.83
CA SER A 519 14.38 32.14 -36.11
C SER A 519 14.74 30.66 -36.00
N LEU A 520 15.02 30.11 -34.81
CA LEU A 520 15.32 28.69 -34.58
C LEU A 520 14.14 27.86 -34.04
N HIS A 521 12.98 28.50 -33.83
CA HIS A 521 11.83 27.84 -33.19
C HIS A 521 11.34 26.60 -33.97
N ASP A 522 11.32 26.65 -35.31
CA ASP A 522 10.87 25.52 -36.12
C ASP A 522 11.83 24.32 -36.04
N GLY A 523 13.14 24.58 -36.00
CA GLY A 523 14.17 23.56 -35.78
C GLY A 523 14.05 22.91 -34.41
N LEU A 524 13.80 23.73 -33.36
CA LEU A 524 13.55 23.24 -32.00
C LEU A 524 12.29 22.38 -31.91
N GLN A 525 11.19 22.80 -32.55
CA GLN A 525 9.95 22.02 -32.57
C GLN A 525 10.16 20.64 -33.22
N ARG A 526 10.90 20.59 -34.33
CA ARG A 526 11.23 19.35 -35.03
C ARG A 526 12.12 18.44 -34.18
N PHE A 527 13.11 19.01 -33.50
CA PHE A 527 13.94 18.27 -32.54
C PHE A 527 13.11 17.69 -31.39
N TRP A 528 12.27 18.48 -30.75
CA TRP A 528 11.43 17.99 -29.63
C TRP A 528 10.40 16.95 -30.05
N ALA A 529 9.93 16.98 -31.30
CA ALA A 529 9.05 15.98 -31.86
C ALA A 529 9.76 14.65 -32.21
N SER A 530 11.09 14.66 -32.33
CA SER A 530 11.89 13.46 -32.61
C SER A 530 12.01 12.52 -31.41
N SER A 531 12.51 11.31 -31.66
CA SER A 531 12.81 10.28 -30.67
C SER A 531 13.87 10.75 -29.68
N TRP A 532 14.82 11.58 -30.11
CA TRP A 532 15.81 12.22 -29.23
C TRP A 532 15.16 13.17 -28.24
N GLY A 533 14.31 14.08 -28.73
CA GLY A 533 13.57 15.01 -27.90
C GLY A 533 12.68 14.30 -26.90
N GLN A 534 11.93 13.28 -27.36
CA GLN A 534 11.07 12.45 -26.51
C GLN A 534 11.87 11.69 -25.45
N LEU A 535 13.05 11.17 -25.77
CA LEU A 535 13.90 10.48 -24.80
C LEU A 535 14.43 11.42 -23.72
N LEU A 536 14.89 12.63 -24.09
CA LEU A 536 15.31 13.65 -23.14
C LEU A 536 14.16 14.06 -22.21
N PHE A 537 12.95 14.25 -22.75
CA PHE A 537 11.75 14.50 -21.95
C PHE A 537 11.45 13.35 -20.98
N ALA A 538 11.38 12.12 -21.48
CA ALA A 538 11.07 10.94 -20.67
C ALA A 538 12.10 10.70 -19.55
N SER A 539 13.37 10.98 -19.83
CA SER A 539 14.49 10.82 -18.87
C SER A 539 14.53 11.94 -17.83
N SER A 540 14.14 13.16 -18.23
CA SER A 540 14.16 14.34 -17.34
C SER A 540 13.05 14.32 -16.28
N GLY A 541 11.89 13.73 -16.60
CA GLY A 541 10.71 13.74 -15.74
C GLY A 541 9.77 14.94 -15.91
N ILE A 542 10.08 15.87 -16.81
CA ILE A 542 9.20 17.01 -17.11
C ILE A 542 7.87 16.49 -17.68
N VAL A 543 6.77 16.75 -16.97
CA VAL A 543 5.42 16.34 -17.41
C VAL A 543 4.95 17.27 -18.52
N GLU A 544 4.69 16.72 -19.71
CA GLU A 544 4.02 17.44 -20.80
C GLU A 544 2.69 17.99 -20.28
N GLY A 545 2.54 19.32 -20.23
CA GLY A 545 1.24 19.94 -19.95
C GLY A 545 0.21 19.43 -20.96
N LYS A 546 -1.04 19.17 -20.51
CA LYS A 546 -2.14 18.60 -21.31
C LYS A 546 -2.45 19.34 -22.63
N ASN A 547 -1.84 20.49 -22.89
CA ASN A 547 -1.96 21.25 -24.14
C ASN A 547 -0.57 21.48 -24.77
N ARG A 548 -0.13 20.55 -25.63
CA ARG A 548 1.06 20.70 -26.52
C ARG A 548 1.06 22.01 -27.32
N ALA A 549 -0.09 22.64 -27.51
CA ALA A 549 -0.24 23.85 -28.33
C ALA A 549 0.07 25.19 -27.61
N THR A 550 0.30 25.22 -26.29
CA THR A 550 0.31 26.50 -25.53
C THR A 550 1.42 26.68 -24.49
N SER A 551 2.25 25.68 -24.17
CA SER A 551 3.45 25.94 -23.37
C SER A 551 4.53 26.57 -24.24
N PRO A 552 5.15 27.70 -23.83
CA PRO A 552 6.22 28.31 -24.61
C PRO A 552 7.42 27.36 -24.66
N MET A 553 7.70 26.82 -25.85
CA MET A 553 8.91 26.04 -26.20
C MET A 553 10.23 26.57 -25.60
N PRO A 554 10.47 27.90 -25.45
CA PRO A 554 11.68 28.41 -24.79
C PRO A 554 11.81 28.08 -23.28
N ALA A 555 10.76 27.63 -22.59
CA ALA A 555 10.90 27.24 -21.18
C ALA A 555 11.65 25.91 -20.99
N TYR A 556 11.69 25.05 -22.01
CA TYR A 556 12.37 23.77 -21.94
C TYR A 556 13.87 23.85 -22.25
N SER A 557 14.30 24.84 -23.03
CA SER A 557 15.72 25.03 -23.39
C SER A 557 16.61 25.34 -22.19
N GLU A 558 16.06 25.96 -21.16
CA GLU A 558 16.75 26.19 -19.89
C GLU A 558 16.86 24.93 -19.01
N GLN A 559 16.05 23.91 -19.25
CA GLN A 559 15.97 22.72 -18.40
C GLN A 559 16.46 21.45 -19.08
N LEU A 560 16.63 21.44 -20.40
CA LEU A 560 17.06 20.26 -21.14
C LEU A 560 18.18 20.64 -22.11
N PRO A 561 19.16 19.74 -22.29
CA PRO A 561 20.24 19.99 -23.22
C PRO A 561 19.73 19.98 -24.66
N LEU A 562 20.29 20.86 -25.47
CA LEU A 562 19.95 21.07 -26.86
C LEU A 562 21.10 20.62 -27.77
N PRO A 563 20.80 20.23 -29.01
CA PRO A 563 21.83 20.05 -30.02
C PRO A 563 22.49 21.39 -30.39
N PRO A 564 23.65 21.35 -31.08
CA PRO A 564 24.34 22.57 -31.49
C PRO A 564 23.48 23.39 -32.44
N ILE A 565 23.67 24.72 -32.43
CA ILE A 565 22.88 25.66 -33.24
C ILE A 565 22.89 25.28 -34.74
N ALA A 566 24.02 24.80 -35.26
CA ALA A 566 24.16 24.36 -36.65
C ALA A 566 23.18 23.24 -37.02
N LEU A 567 22.92 22.29 -36.11
CA LEU A 567 21.95 21.22 -36.31
C LEU A 567 20.51 21.76 -36.25
N LEU A 568 20.21 22.70 -35.36
CA LEU A 568 18.89 23.36 -35.31
C LEU A 568 18.60 24.16 -36.59
N GLU A 569 19.62 24.81 -37.16
CA GLU A 569 19.51 25.50 -38.45
C GLU A 569 19.26 24.54 -39.62
N LEU A 570 19.92 23.37 -39.61
CA LEU A 570 19.68 22.30 -40.58
C LEU A 570 18.24 21.80 -40.48
N LEU A 571 17.76 21.50 -39.26
CA LEU A 571 16.41 21.02 -39.03
C LEU A 571 15.33 22.05 -39.38
N ARG A 572 15.67 23.35 -39.42
CA ARG A 572 14.77 24.41 -39.89
C ARG A 572 14.58 24.40 -41.41
N GLY A 573 15.55 23.91 -42.18
CA GLY A 573 15.64 24.11 -43.63
C GLY A 573 14.32 23.92 -44.42
N ASN A 574 14.15 24.71 -45.48
CA ASN A 574 12.91 24.74 -46.28
C ASN A 574 12.53 23.38 -46.90
N GLU A 575 13.47 22.44 -47.00
CA GLU A 575 13.24 21.07 -47.48
C GLU A 575 12.21 20.32 -46.63
N PHE A 576 12.13 20.63 -45.34
CA PHE A 576 11.20 20.01 -44.39
C PHE A 576 9.79 20.62 -44.44
N ASP A 577 9.61 21.84 -44.96
CA ASP A 577 8.30 22.52 -45.02
C ASP A 577 7.33 21.83 -45.99
N SER A 578 7.87 21.04 -46.93
CA SER A 578 7.12 20.27 -47.92
C SER A 578 6.66 18.89 -47.41
N LEU A 579 7.14 18.44 -46.24
CA LEU A 579 6.91 17.11 -45.68
C LEU A 579 5.84 17.15 -44.58
N THR A 580 5.01 16.11 -44.47
CA THR A 580 3.98 16.03 -43.42
C THR A 580 3.99 14.70 -42.68
N GLY A 581 3.61 14.75 -41.39
CA GLY A 581 3.40 13.58 -40.54
C GLY A 581 4.60 12.63 -40.49
N LYS A 582 4.40 11.40 -40.98
CA LYS A 582 5.40 10.31 -40.89
C LYS A 582 6.67 10.58 -41.70
N GLN A 583 6.55 11.20 -42.88
CA GLN A 583 7.69 11.49 -43.76
C GLN A 583 8.61 12.55 -43.14
N LEU A 584 8.02 13.56 -42.51
CA LEU A 584 8.75 14.58 -41.76
C LEU A 584 9.52 13.93 -40.61
N HIS A 585 8.86 13.07 -39.83
CA HIS A 585 9.49 12.37 -38.71
C HIS A 585 10.65 11.49 -39.17
N GLU A 586 10.45 10.62 -40.17
CA GLU A 586 11.51 9.74 -40.71
C GLU A 586 12.72 10.52 -41.24
N ARG A 587 12.49 11.66 -41.90
CA ARG A 587 13.58 12.52 -42.40
C ARG A 587 14.35 13.19 -41.26
N VAL A 588 13.66 13.70 -40.24
CA VAL A 588 14.28 14.28 -39.04
C VAL A 588 15.10 13.24 -38.28
N GLU A 589 14.58 12.02 -38.11
CA GLU A 589 15.32 10.91 -37.50
C GLU A 589 16.58 10.55 -38.28
N ALA A 590 16.51 10.54 -39.62
CA ALA A 590 17.67 10.24 -40.47
C ALA A 590 18.79 11.27 -40.32
N GLU A 591 18.45 12.57 -40.28
CA GLU A 591 19.43 13.65 -40.09
C GLU A 591 20.04 13.62 -38.68
N LEU A 592 19.23 13.36 -37.64
CA LEU A 592 19.72 13.22 -36.27
C LEU A 592 20.62 11.99 -36.10
N ALA A 593 20.24 10.86 -36.68
CA ALA A 593 21.05 9.64 -36.66
C ALA A 593 22.36 9.81 -37.43
N GLN A 594 22.34 10.56 -38.53
CA GLN A 594 23.55 10.88 -39.29
C GLN A 594 24.47 11.83 -38.51
N TRP A 595 23.91 12.83 -37.82
CA TRP A 595 24.67 13.81 -37.06
C TRP A 595 25.34 13.18 -35.84
N PHE A 596 24.59 12.46 -35.02
CA PHE A 596 25.08 11.87 -33.77
C PHE A 596 25.74 10.49 -33.95
N ALA A 597 25.67 9.91 -35.15
CA ALA A 597 26.16 8.56 -35.47
C ALA A 597 25.62 7.44 -34.56
N ILE A 598 24.50 7.70 -33.87
CA ILE A 598 23.85 6.84 -32.88
C ILE A 598 22.34 6.93 -33.12
N GLN A 599 21.60 5.84 -32.89
CA GLN A 599 20.14 5.89 -32.80
C GLN A 599 19.71 5.78 -31.34
N PRO A 600 18.80 6.63 -30.86
CA PRO A 600 18.27 6.53 -29.52
C PRO A 600 17.45 5.23 -29.42
N PRO A 601 17.48 4.53 -28.28
CA PRO A 601 16.59 3.40 -28.08
C PRO A 601 15.14 3.86 -28.26
N LEU A 602 14.33 3.06 -28.97
CA LEU A 602 12.90 3.33 -29.11
C LEU A 602 12.27 3.33 -27.72
N THR A 603 11.89 4.51 -27.25
CA THR A 603 11.19 4.66 -25.98
C THR A 603 9.82 3.99 -26.14
N GLU A 604 9.57 2.89 -25.44
CA GLU A 604 8.19 2.47 -25.16
C GLU A 604 7.57 3.56 -24.27
N ALA A 605 7.04 4.61 -24.90
CA ALA A 605 6.44 5.73 -24.21
C ALA A 605 5.33 5.22 -23.28
N SER A 606 5.64 5.28 -21.99
CA SER A 606 4.74 5.42 -20.85
C SER A 606 3.31 4.94 -21.09
N LYS A 607 3.07 3.66 -20.82
CA LYS A 607 1.79 3.26 -20.21
C LYS A 607 1.73 3.90 -18.83
N VAL A 608 1.47 5.20 -18.77
CA VAL A 608 0.92 5.84 -17.58
C VAL A 608 -0.30 5.00 -17.27
N ARG A 609 -0.27 4.29 -16.14
CA ARG A 609 -1.42 3.57 -15.61
C ARG A 609 -2.50 4.62 -15.37
N SER A 610 -3.31 4.90 -16.40
CA SER A 610 -4.61 5.51 -16.20
C SER A 610 -5.33 4.51 -15.32
N GLY A 611 -5.47 4.81 -14.04
CA GLY A 611 -6.28 4.03 -13.11
C GLY A 611 -7.60 3.77 -13.82
N ARG A 612 -7.80 2.53 -14.25
CA ARG A 612 -8.98 2.13 -15.00
C ARG A 612 -10.10 2.22 -13.98
N THR A 613 -10.81 3.35 -13.96
CA THR A 613 -12.01 3.52 -13.14
C THR A 613 -12.92 2.35 -13.47
N LYS A 614 -13.03 1.41 -12.54
CA LYS A 614 -13.95 0.28 -12.61
C LYS A 614 -15.35 0.91 -12.62
N ARG A 615 -15.94 1.09 -13.81
CA ARG A 615 -17.36 1.42 -13.92
C ARG A 615 -18.11 0.18 -13.44
N LEU A 616 -18.88 0.32 -12.37
CA LEU A 616 -19.75 -0.75 -11.88
C LEU A 616 -20.64 -1.27 -13.03
N SER A 617 -20.89 -2.57 -13.02
CA SER A 617 -21.94 -3.14 -13.86
C SER A 617 -23.32 -2.66 -13.37
N LYS A 618 -24.32 -2.64 -14.24
CA LYS A 618 -25.69 -2.25 -13.85
C LYS A 618 -26.28 -3.19 -12.76
N SER A 619 -25.82 -4.44 -12.67
CA SER A 619 -26.28 -5.41 -11.67
C SER A 619 -25.79 -5.09 -10.26
N ASP A 620 -24.56 -4.62 -10.10
CA ASP A 620 -23.98 -4.32 -8.78
C ASP A 620 -24.68 -3.10 -8.14
N ARG A 621 -25.10 -2.12 -8.96
CA ARG A 621 -25.88 -0.97 -8.51
C ARG A 621 -27.28 -1.38 -8.04
N GLN A 622 -27.92 -2.31 -8.75
CA GLN A 622 -29.25 -2.80 -8.37
C GLN A 622 -29.17 -3.61 -7.07
N GLN A 623 -28.18 -4.48 -6.92
CA GLN A 623 -27.94 -5.22 -5.66
C GLN A 623 -27.72 -4.28 -4.46
N LEU A 624 -27.02 -3.17 -4.66
CA LEU A 624 -26.82 -2.18 -3.62
C LEU A 624 -28.14 -1.51 -3.20
N ILE A 625 -29.00 -1.15 -4.17
CA ILE A 625 -30.34 -0.61 -3.88
C ILE A 625 -31.17 -1.64 -3.13
N ASP A 626 -31.21 -2.88 -3.61
CA ASP A 626 -31.99 -3.96 -3.01
C ASP A 626 -31.53 -4.32 -1.58
N THR A 627 -30.24 -4.10 -1.27
CA THR A 627 -29.66 -4.37 0.06
C THR A 627 -29.90 -3.21 1.03
N VAL A 628 -29.73 -1.96 0.59
CA VAL A 628 -29.84 -0.77 1.46
C VAL A 628 -31.31 -0.43 1.76
N PHE A 629 -32.19 -0.57 0.77
CA PHE A 629 -33.61 -0.21 0.87
C PHE A 629 -34.52 -1.43 1.03
N ILE A 630 -34.00 -2.54 1.56
CA ILE A 630 -34.76 -3.80 1.73
C ILE A 630 -36.00 -3.61 2.61
N ASP A 631 -35.93 -2.72 3.59
CA ASP A 631 -37.02 -2.40 4.52
C ASP A 631 -37.99 -1.33 3.94
N GLY A 632 -37.74 -0.87 2.71
CA GLY A 632 -38.47 0.21 2.04
C GLY A 632 -37.96 1.61 2.36
N ILE A 633 -38.52 2.60 1.68
CA ILE A 633 -38.24 4.02 1.90
C ILE A 633 -39.25 4.57 2.93
N PRO A 634 -38.80 5.27 3.99
CA PRO A 634 -39.68 5.83 5.00
C PRO A 634 -40.65 6.85 4.39
N ARG A 635 -41.94 6.78 4.76
CA ARG A 635 -43.00 7.64 4.22
C ARG A 635 -43.42 8.70 5.21
N PHE A 636 -43.04 9.95 4.93
CA PHE A 636 -43.44 11.10 5.73
C PHE A 636 -44.67 11.80 5.14
N PRO A 637 -45.64 12.26 5.95
CA PRO A 637 -45.74 12.16 7.42
C PRO A 637 -46.51 10.91 7.92
N GLU A 638 -47.24 10.21 7.04
CA GLU A 638 -48.24 9.20 7.39
C GLU A 638 -47.72 8.08 8.30
N GLN A 639 -46.52 7.54 8.03
CA GLN A 639 -45.92 6.43 8.79
C GLN A 639 -45.63 6.80 10.25
N TYR A 640 -45.42 8.08 10.53
CA TYR A 640 -45.03 8.58 11.85
C TYR A 640 -46.23 9.07 12.68
N LEU A 641 -47.39 9.28 12.04
CA LEU A 641 -48.63 9.69 12.70
C LEU A 641 -49.33 8.54 13.45
N PHE A 642 -49.03 7.28 13.14
CA PHE A 642 -49.70 6.11 13.74
C PHE A 642 -49.59 6.03 15.27
N ASN A 643 -48.53 6.58 15.85
CA ASN A 643 -48.29 6.54 17.30
C ASN A 643 -49.04 7.63 18.08
N HIS A 644 -49.73 8.55 17.39
CA HIS A 644 -50.43 9.68 18.01
C HIS A 644 -51.95 9.50 17.91
N TYR A 645 -52.65 9.59 19.04
CA TYR A 645 -54.10 9.42 19.08
C TYR A 645 -54.83 10.66 18.54
N ARG A 646 -55.32 10.59 17.30
CA ARG A 646 -56.14 11.63 16.62
C ARG A 646 -55.58 13.06 16.73
N PRO A 647 -54.36 13.34 16.23
CA PRO A 647 -53.85 14.70 16.17
C PRO A 647 -54.72 15.58 15.27
N GLU A 648 -54.85 16.87 15.60
CA GLU A 648 -55.47 17.84 14.70
C GLU A 648 -54.53 18.14 13.52
N LEU A 649 -54.97 17.84 12.31
CA LEU A 649 -54.17 17.96 11.08
C LEU A 649 -54.58 19.20 10.27
N LYS A 650 -53.59 19.86 9.68
CA LYS A 650 -53.75 20.93 8.70
C LYS A 650 -53.33 20.40 7.32
N THR A 651 -54.16 20.64 6.31
CA THR A 651 -53.93 20.20 4.93
C THR A 651 -53.19 21.28 4.14
N TYR A 652 -52.14 20.87 3.45
CA TYR A 652 -51.37 21.71 2.54
C TYR A 652 -51.38 21.09 1.14
N SER A 653 -51.67 21.89 0.12
CA SER A 653 -51.58 21.46 -1.28
C SER A 653 -50.20 21.79 -1.84
N LEU A 654 -49.52 20.78 -2.38
CA LEU A 654 -48.17 20.89 -2.93
C LEU A 654 -48.20 20.66 -4.44
N SER A 655 -47.51 21.52 -5.19
CA SER A 655 -47.37 21.41 -6.65
C SER A 655 -46.00 20.89 -7.10
N GLY A 656 -45.09 20.61 -6.16
CA GLY A 656 -43.74 20.12 -6.44
C GLY A 656 -42.81 20.27 -5.23
N PRO A 657 -41.51 19.96 -5.40
CA PRO A 657 -40.50 20.15 -4.35
C PRO A 657 -40.39 21.62 -3.97
N LEU A 658 -40.36 21.89 -2.67
CA LEU A 658 -40.28 23.24 -2.13
C LEU A 658 -38.82 23.64 -1.86
N HIS A 659 -38.53 24.93 -2.03
CA HIS A 659 -37.25 25.55 -1.69
C HIS A 659 -37.46 26.76 -0.78
N PHE A 660 -36.51 26.99 0.13
CA PHE A 660 -36.54 28.15 1.02
C PHE A 660 -36.30 29.44 0.22
N GLN A 661 -37.21 30.41 0.33
CA GLN A 661 -37.07 31.69 -0.35
C GLN A 661 -36.62 32.79 0.62
N ARG A 662 -37.40 33.07 1.67
CA ARG A 662 -37.10 34.11 2.65
C ARG A 662 -37.82 33.88 3.97
N ARG A 663 -37.26 34.48 5.03
CA ARG A 663 -37.84 34.53 6.38
C ARG A 663 -38.34 35.93 6.68
N PHE A 664 -39.57 36.04 7.19
CA PHE A 664 -40.15 37.29 7.64
C PHE A 664 -40.85 37.11 8.99
N PHE A 665 -40.26 37.65 10.06
CA PHE A 665 -40.63 37.36 11.45
C PHE A 665 -40.60 35.85 11.77
N ASN A 666 -41.74 35.28 12.20
CA ASN A 666 -41.91 33.85 12.49
C ASN A 666 -42.48 33.07 11.29
N GLN A 667 -42.65 33.72 10.15
CA GLN A 667 -43.15 33.08 8.94
C GLN A 667 -42.01 32.81 7.96
N VAL A 668 -42.03 31.61 7.38
CA VAL A 668 -41.08 31.18 6.37
C VAL A 668 -41.81 31.04 5.04
N GLU A 669 -41.35 31.75 4.01
CA GLU A 669 -41.88 31.61 2.67
C GLU A 669 -41.06 30.57 1.90
N LEU A 670 -41.77 29.54 1.45
CA LEU A 670 -41.27 28.44 0.62
C LEU A 670 -41.82 28.62 -0.80
N SER A 671 -41.04 28.30 -1.83
CA SER A 671 -41.49 28.38 -3.22
C SER A 671 -41.15 27.12 -4.01
N THR A 672 -42.00 26.74 -4.96
CA THR A 672 -41.66 25.74 -5.99
C THR A 672 -40.95 26.38 -7.18
N ASP A 673 -40.32 25.58 -8.03
CA ASP A 673 -39.68 26.03 -9.28
C ASP A 673 -40.68 26.67 -10.25
N ASP A 674 -41.96 26.32 -10.15
CA ASP A 674 -43.07 26.89 -10.93
C ASP A 674 -43.57 28.25 -10.38
N GLY A 675 -42.95 28.78 -9.32
CA GLY A 675 -43.24 30.09 -8.76
C GLY A 675 -44.44 30.14 -7.80
N HIS A 676 -44.99 28.99 -7.39
CA HIS A 676 -45.99 28.93 -6.33
C HIS A 676 -45.32 29.11 -4.96
N SER A 677 -45.79 30.07 -4.15
CA SER A 677 -45.29 30.28 -2.79
C SER A 677 -46.28 29.82 -1.71
N LEU A 678 -45.73 29.30 -0.63
CA LEU A 678 -46.43 28.77 0.54
C LEU A 678 -45.78 29.34 1.80
N VAL A 679 -46.59 29.82 2.73
CA VAL A 679 -46.12 30.43 3.98
C VAL A 679 -46.31 29.46 5.13
N ALA A 680 -45.21 29.08 5.78
CA ALA A 680 -45.20 28.29 7.00
C ALA A 680 -45.21 29.21 8.23
N GLU A 681 -45.92 28.81 9.28
CA GLU A 681 -46.14 29.60 10.50
C GLU A 681 -45.02 29.46 11.55
N SER A 682 -44.10 28.52 11.35
CA SER A 682 -42.91 28.28 12.17
C SER A 682 -41.80 27.62 11.36
N ASP A 683 -40.56 27.70 11.86
CA ASP A 683 -39.38 27.08 11.25
C ASP A 683 -39.54 25.54 11.19
N LEU A 684 -40.12 24.93 12.22
CA LEU A 684 -40.42 23.49 12.27
C LEU A 684 -41.45 23.07 11.22
N MET A 685 -42.53 23.86 11.05
CA MET A 685 -43.53 23.61 10.01
C MET A 685 -42.94 23.76 8.61
N ALA A 686 -42.07 24.76 8.41
CA ALA A 686 -41.35 24.95 7.16
C ALA A 686 -40.46 23.74 6.83
N HIS A 687 -39.73 23.23 7.83
CA HIS A 687 -38.89 22.05 7.68
C HIS A 687 -39.72 20.80 7.35
N ALA A 688 -40.83 20.57 8.05
CA ALA A 688 -41.74 19.45 7.77
C ALA A 688 -42.31 19.53 6.33
N LEU A 689 -42.67 20.71 5.85
CA LEU A 689 -43.16 20.92 4.49
C LEU A 689 -42.07 20.70 3.43
N LEU A 690 -40.84 21.13 3.69
CA LEU A 690 -39.69 20.83 2.83
C LEU A 690 -39.49 19.31 2.71
N LEU A 691 -39.50 18.59 3.84
CA LEU A 691 -39.36 17.13 3.87
C LEU A 691 -40.50 16.42 3.12
N ALA A 692 -41.74 16.83 3.36
CA ALA A 692 -42.92 16.25 2.72
C ALA A 692 -43.01 16.52 1.21
N SER A 693 -42.50 17.68 0.74
CA SER A 693 -42.56 18.05 -0.67
C SER A 693 -41.75 17.14 -1.60
N HIS A 694 -40.81 16.36 -1.05
CA HIS A 694 -40.00 15.42 -1.82
C HIS A 694 -40.67 14.04 -2.00
N VAL A 695 -41.77 13.76 -1.28
CA VAL A 695 -42.50 12.48 -1.32
C VAL A 695 -43.46 12.39 -2.52
N GLY A 696 -43.59 13.47 -3.32
CA GLY A 696 -44.40 13.49 -4.54
C GLY A 696 -45.92 13.53 -4.31
N LEU A 697 -46.37 13.82 -3.08
CA LEU A 697 -47.78 13.95 -2.74
C LEU A 697 -48.33 15.33 -3.12
N SER A 698 -49.52 15.35 -3.74
CA SER A 698 -50.23 16.60 -4.08
C SER A 698 -50.91 17.25 -2.87
N GLU A 699 -51.20 16.46 -1.83
CA GLU A 699 -51.79 16.91 -0.57
C GLU A 699 -51.04 16.28 0.59
N VAL A 700 -50.67 17.10 1.58
CA VAL A 700 -49.95 16.68 2.78
C VAL A 700 -50.71 17.13 4.02
N HIS A 701 -50.86 16.23 4.99
CA HIS A 701 -51.51 16.48 6.27
C HIS A 701 -50.48 16.51 7.40
N LEU A 702 -50.26 17.68 8.00
CA LEU A 702 -49.31 17.86 9.11
C LEU A 702 -50.03 18.23 10.41
N PRO A 703 -49.58 17.73 11.58
CA PRO A 703 -50.10 18.13 12.89
C PRO A 703 -49.97 19.62 13.15
N GLN A 704 -51.01 20.22 13.75
CA GLN A 704 -50.94 21.59 14.28
C GLN A 704 -50.21 21.66 15.61
N ASP A 705 -50.22 20.57 16.39
CA ASP A 705 -49.49 20.45 17.64
C ASP A 705 -47.98 20.36 17.36
N GLU A 706 -47.22 21.37 17.78
CA GLU A 706 -45.77 21.45 17.60
C GLU A 706 -45.03 20.29 18.27
N VAL A 707 -45.54 19.72 19.38
CA VAL A 707 -44.89 18.59 20.07
C VAL A 707 -44.99 17.33 19.21
N VAL A 708 -46.16 17.08 18.63
CA VAL A 708 -46.39 15.95 17.72
C VAL A 708 -45.60 16.14 16.43
N LEU A 709 -45.58 17.36 15.88
CA LEU A 709 -44.82 17.69 14.68
C LEU A 709 -43.31 17.49 14.89
N THR A 710 -42.79 17.85 16.06
CA THR A 710 -41.37 17.66 16.42
C THR A 710 -41.01 16.17 16.46
N ASP A 711 -41.80 15.34 17.15
CA ASP A 711 -41.56 13.90 17.30
C ASP A 711 -41.55 13.19 15.94
N ILE A 712 -42.50 13.50 15.05
CA ILE A 712 -42.57 12.85 13.73
C ILE A 712 -41.44 13.30 12.78
N VAL A 713 -41.04 14.58 12.84
CA VAL A 713 -39.94 15.10 12.02
C VAL A 713 -38.60 14.51 12.49
N GLN A 714 -38.36 14.47 13.80
CA GLN A 714 -37.14 13.93 14.36
C GLN A 714 -36.96 12.44 14.01
N ARG A 715 -38.00 11.62 14.21
CA ARG A 715 -37.93 10.19 13.85
C ARG A 715 -37.69 9.95 12.36
N TYR A 716 -38.30 10.77 11.50
CA TYR A 716 -38.08 10.68 10.07
C TYR A 716 -36.64 11.05 9.68
N ILE A 717 -36.06 12.09 10.30
CA ILE A 717 -34.65 12.45 10.10
C ILE A 717 -33.74 11.32 10.58
N GLU A 718 -33.96 10.78 11.78
CA GLU A 718 -33.17 9.66 12.32
C GLU A 718 -33.19 8.44 11.39
N ASP A 719 -34.36 8.09 10.84
CA ASP A 719 -34.47 6.99 9.85
C ASP A 719 -33.72 7.29 8.54
N LEU A 720 -33.76 8.54 8.06
CA LEU A 720 -33.01 8.97 6.87
C LEU A 720 -31.50 8.99 7.12
N GLU A 721 -31.05 9.42 8.29
CA GLU A 721 -29.64 9.38 8.68
C GLU A 721 -29.12 7.94 8.72
N GLN A 722 -29.87 7.03 9.34
CA GLN A 722 -29.51 5.60 9.37
C GLN A 722 -29.46 4.99 7.96
N LEU A 723 -30.39 5.35 7.07
CA LEU A 723 -30.38 4.90 5.67
C LEU A 723 -29.18 5.46 4.90
N HIS A 724 -28.83 6.72 5.13
CA HIS A 724 -27.67 7.36 4.49
C HIS A 724 -26.36 6.74 4.97
N GLU A 725 -26.23 6.45 6.27
CA GLU A 725 -25.10 5.71 6.83
C GLU A 725 -24.97 4.31 6.25
N LYS A 726 -26.09 3.55 6.17
CA LYS A 726 -26.11 2.23 5.51
C LYS A 726 -25.71 2.32 4.04
N LEU A 727 -26.17 3.34 3.32
CA LEU A 727 -25.83 3.56 1.92
C LEU A 727 -24.33 3.85 1.74
N LEU A 728 -23.78 4.74 2.56
CA LEU A 728 -22.36 5.08 2.54
C LEU A 728 -21.50 3.87 2.93
N ASP A 729 -21.92 3.08 3.93
CA ASP A 729 -21.25 1.84 4.32
C ASP A 729 -21.14 0.87 3.14
N GLN A 730 -22.25 0.60 2.44
CA GLN A 730 -22.24 -0.29 1.27
C GLN A 730 -21.43 0.30 0.11
N CYS A 731 -21.50 1.61 -0.14
CA CYS A 731 -20.71 2.27 -1.19
C CYS A 731 -19.20 2.21 -0.90
N ASN A 732 -18.79 2.40 0.37
CA ASN A 732 -17.39 2.33 0.79
C ASN A 732 -16.83 0.90 0.75
N ARG A 733 -17.68 -0.14 0.81
CA ARG A 733 -17.25 -1.53 0.57
C ARG A 733 -16.91 -1.79 -0.90
N LEU A 734 -17.62 -1.12 -1.83
CA LEU A 734 -17.50 -1.36 -3.27
C LEU A 734 -16.35 -0.60 -3.94
N PHE A 735 -15.91 0.53 -3.39
CA PHE A 735 -14.86 1.37 -3.98
C PHE A 735 -13.67 1.62 -3.08
N GLU A 736 -12.48 1.67 -3.69
CA GLU A 736 -11.22 2.05 -3.03
C GLU A 736 -11.16 3.58 -2.77
N SER A 737 -11.79 4.40 -3.62
CA SER A 737 -11.81 5.86 -3.53
C SER A 737 -13.06 6.39 -2.81
N ALA A 738 -12.86 7.15 -1.72
CA ALA A 738 -13.94 7.83 -0.99
C ALA A 738 -14.73 8.81 -1.88
N GLY A 739 -14.06 9.48 -2.82
CA GLY A 739 -14.73 10.38 -3.76
C GLY A 739 -15.70 9.65 -4.69
N GLN A 740 -15.35 8.43 -5.11
CA GLN A 740 -16.21 7.59 -5.95
C GLN A 740 -17.36 6.99 -5.15
N ALA A 741 -17.09 6.51 -3.93
CA ALA A 741 -18.13 6.02 -3.02
C ALA A 741 -19.18 7.10 -2.73
N ARG A 742 -18.76 8.34 -2.43
CA ARG A 742 -19.67 9.48 -2.23
C ARG A 742 -20.43 9.85 -3.48
N SER A 743 -19.77 9.86 -4.65
CA SER A 743 -20.45 10.14 -5.90
C SER A 743 -21.51 9.08 -6.22
N LEU A 744 -21.25 7.81 -5.91
CA LEU A 744 -22.25 6.74 -6.07
C LEU A 744 -23.37 6.90 -5.05
N ALA A 745 -23.04 7.11 -3.76
CA ALA A 745 -24.04 7.31 -2.71
C ALA A 745 -24.96 8.49 -3.04
N LYS A 746 -24.41 9.64 -3.45
CA LYS A 746 -25.20 10.79 -3.92
C LYS A 746 -26.07 10.45 -5.12
N SER A 747 -25.55 9.67 -6.07
CA SER A 747 -26.30 9.26 -7.27
C SER A 747 -27.41 8.25 -6.96
N VAL A 748 -27.21 7.34 -6.00
CA VAL A 748 -28.20 6.36 -5.57
C VAL A 748 -29.26 7.03 -4.70
N TRP A 749 -28.86 7.89 -3.76
CA TRP A 749 -29.76 8.69 -2.93
C TRP A 749 -30.72 9.53 -3.78
N GLY A 750 -30.18 10.25 -4.78
CA GLY A 750 -30.99 11.05 -5.70
C GLY A 750 -31.90 10.25 -6.64
N GLN A 751 -31.76 8.92 -6.71
CA GLN A 751 -32.66 8.06 -7.49
C GLN A 751 -33.87 7.56 -6.70
N GLN A 752 -33.86 7.68 -5.36
CA GLN A 752 -34.88 7.13 -4.48
C GLN A 752 -35.96 8.16 -4.08
N GLU A 753 -36.09 9.27 -4.82
CA GLU A 753 -37.06 10.35 -4.50
C GLU A 753 -36.96 10.84 -3.03
N LEU A 754 -35.77 10.76 -2.43
CA LEU A 754 -35.49 11.16 -1.06
C LEU A 754 -35.16 12.66 -0.98
N PRO A 755 -35.43 13.33 0.17
CA PRO A 755 -34.97 14.69 0.41
C PRO A 755 -33.44 14.81 0.24
N PRO A 756 -32.93 15.92 -0.34
CA PRO A 756 -31.49 16.15 -0.44
C PRO A 756 -30.81 16.08 0.93
N TRP A 757 -29.62 15.49 1.02
CA TRP A 757 -28.88 15.43 2.29
C TRP A 757 -28.64 16.81 2.93
N GLU A 758 -28.49 17.84 2.10
CA GLU A 758 -28.31 19.24 2.52
C GLU A 758 -29.55 19.82 3.22
N THR A 759 -30.74 19.25 3.01
CA THR A 759 -31.96 19.68 3.72
C THR A 759 -32.10 19.06 5.11
N LEU A 760 -31.39 17.95 5.39
CA LEU A 760 -31.42 17.27 6.69
C LEU A 760 -30.47 17.90 7.71
N THR A 761 -29.36 18.49 7.24
CA THR A 761 -28.28 19.05 8.08
C THR A 761 -28.42 20.55 8.37
N ARG A 762 -29.41 21.22 7.76
CA ARG A 762 -29.70 22.63 8.05
C ARG A 762 -30.45 22.74 9.37
N ASN A 763 -29.78 23.27 10.39
CA ASN A 763 -30.46 23.86 11.54
C ASN A 763 -31.29 25.04 11.04
N PHE A 764 -32.61 24.89 10.99
CA PHE A 764 -33.56 25.96 10.67
C PHE A 764 -33.88 26.80 11.90
#